data_AF-A0A7V5R4K9-F1
#
_entry.id   AF-A0A7V5R4K9-F1
#
_cell.length_a   1.000
_cell.length_b   1.000
_cell.length_c   1.000
_cell.angle_alpha   90.00
_cell.angle_beta   90.00
_cell.angle_gamma   90.00
#
_symmetry.space_group_name_H-M   'P 1'
#
loop_
_entity.id
_entity.type
_entity.pdbx_description
1 polymer ?
#
loop_
_entity_poly.entity_id
_entity_poly.type
_entity_poly.pdbx_seq_one_letter_code
_entity_poly.pdbx_strand_id
1 'polypeptide(L)'
;MSNVWKFHDQWRITGSLQALSSLHIGSGETVHRPGLDGDEGPVEINGVVTDFDNHPCIPGSALKGNLLAWLRHHIRDTDGCCFLLHELFGRGPQAENGKIDQGCGGRAEFLDARLACPRPGPVSLPYWNSTRQTSVEVSVAIDPHTRTAEEKKLIHREVVPPGVSFTVTLQGALSEDEVGLLLAAMEGFNNDADPVTLGAHTADGLGRLSWGPGAVEHIGRDAVKTWLQAAQRTMATEIFTPVGAEQYAELLQSGRKLLNSVEPGPKLGLKLVFDGPFLVNDPPTADELQGKKDKKADIPDHRPLRDVLGLPRLPEKSVRGALRAQAARIVRTLGGTCCEKNNWCTKGIHRAEDREKLCPVCRLFGAPGWKSVVTISDFAWTGGGNTGIRQDFVAIDRFTGGARDKAKFDAEYVHAPVFEGILGLDSRRTDGLPDWGKGLLALVLRDLREGDITFGFGRAKGYGVVARAEISGDEFLKDEHIKKNINALHVKLGVNGSATAPPVTAGATAGEESEQQPPAGAGENRFHNPYHFVPIQKPKTADWLTKEEFKDPETSHHTHARYFDNLNSKKIYNGRLLCRLETETPLFIGGARTEGTEPLEIAPFLLDDQPAIPATTLRGMLSSIVEAASNSSLRVLEDKQFSRRMDMKENLPAFGMLLQPKGAKKLKLLPLALPSFKCDSRGQLENFVPAKWTRIFHVPCVKVYVDGYAPDTNRKPRYVHGSFLDTVRPVSFSANEGNFWYMKLGTNDWIKDRDQYRLNVPEPHIKSIPTRHGTVHYLLGQKVITDDNGILSQNQFDKLSADEKKQYTKGVLRVLGLDHREGDIPATK
;
A
#
# COMPACT_ATOMS: atom_id res chain seq x y z
N MET A 1 51.48 34.42 -31.83
CA MET A 1 51.71 33.78 -30.52
C MET A 1 51.76 32.28 -30.79
N SER A 2 52.91 31.65 -30.58
CA SER A 2 53.03 30.19 -30.65
C SER A 2 52.13 29.58 -29.58
N ASN A 3 51.10 28.84 -29.98
CA ASN A 3 50.32 28.03 -29.03
C ASN A 3 51.24 26.95 -28.48
N VAL A 4 51.85 27.22 -27.32
CA VAL A 4 52.60 26.23 -26.56
C VAL A 4 51.57 25.30 -25.94
N TRP A 5 51.36 24.15 -26.56
CA TRP A 5 50.54 23.08 -26.01
C TRP A 5 51.23 22.54 -24.75
N LYS A 6 50.64 22.79 -23.58
CA LYS A 6 51.10 22.22 -22.31
C LYS A 6 50.58 20.78 -22.22
N PHE A 7 51.51 19.84 -22.02
CA PHE A 7 51.15 18.47 -21.69
C PHE A 7 50.78 18.41 -20.21
N HIS A 8 49.67 17.77 -19.90
CA HIS A 8 49.22 17.49 -18.54
C HIS A 8 49.28 15.98 -18.34
N ASP A 9 49.76 15.56 -17.17
CA ASP A 9 49.83 14.15 -16.82
C ASP A 9 48.42 13.55 -16.77
N GLN A 10 48.29 12.35 -17.32
CA GLN A 10 47.04 11.61 -17.33
C GLN A 10 47.03 10.66 -16.14
N TRP A 11 46.02 10.79 -15.28
CA TRP A 11 45.86 9.99 -14.08
C TRP A 11 44.71 9.01 -14.23
N ARG A 12 44.83 7.85 -13.60
CA ARG A 12 43.79 6.84 -13.48
C ARG A 12 43.72 6.36 -12.04
N ILE A 13 42.51 6.39 -11.47
CA ILE A 13 42.20 5.89 -10.13
C ILE A 13 41.22 4.72 -10.31
N THR A 14 41.59 3.57 -9.80
CA THR A 14 40.75 2.36 -9.81
C THR A 14 40.45 1.88 -8.39
N GLY A 15 39.36 1.16 -8.22
CA GLY A 15 39.01 0.52 -6.96
C GLY A 15 37.63 -0.12 -7.02
N SER A 16 37.08 -0.43 -5.85
CA SER A 16 35.80 -1.11 -5.73
C SER A 16 34.86 -0.40 -4.76
N LEU A 17 33.58 -0.33 -5.11
CA LEU A 17 32.50 0.09 -4.22
C LEU A 17 31.65 -1.12 -3.86
N GLN A 18 31.60 -1.48 -2.57
CA GLN A 18 30.75 -2.57 -2.09
C GLN A 18 29.50 -2.01 -1.42
N ALA A 19 28.31 -2.47 -1.82
CA ALA A 19 27.05 -2.06 -1.20
C ALA A 19 26.96 -2.61 0.23
N LEU A 20 26.82 -1.72 1.22
CA LEU A 20 26.59 -2.07 2.64
C LEU A 20 25.09 -2.15 2.97
N SER A 21 24.25 -1.48 2.19
CA SER A 21 22.79 -1.49 2.27
C SER A 21 22.17 -1.79 0.90
N SER A 22 20.85 -2.00 0.84
CA SER A 22 20.13 -2.05 -0.44
C SER A 22 20.44 -0.79 -1.27
N LEU A 23 20.68 -0.95 -2.57
CA LEU A 23 20.97 0.14 -3.51
C LEU A 23 19.88 0.18 -4.61
N HIS A 24 19.33 1.36 -4.87
CA HIS A 24 18.43 1.59 -6.00
C HIS A 24 18.85 2.84 -6.77
N ILE A 25 19.32 2.63 -7.99
CA ILE A 25 19.55 3.69 -8.97
C ILE A 25 18.58 3.42 -10.12
N GLY A 26 17.56 4.27 -10.26
CA GLY A 26 16.47 4.04 -11.20
C GLY A 26 16.93 4.18 -12.65
N SER A 27 16.49 3.26 -13.52
CA SER A 27 16.65 3.38 -14.98
C SER A 27 15.62 4.35 -15.59
N GLY A 28 14.52 4.62 -14.87
CA GLY A 28 13.34 5.29 -15.42
C GLY A 28 12.39 4.34 -16.16
N GLU A 29 12.76 3.07 -16.27
CA GLU A 29 11.97 2.03 -16.92
C GLU A 29 11.25 1.15 -15.89
N THR A 30 10.20 0.48 -16.36
CA THR A 30 9.44 -0.49 -15.60
C THR A 30 9.91 -1.90 -15.94
N VAL A 31 10.13 -2.71 -14.91
CA VAL A 31 10.51 -4.13 -15.03
C VAL A 31 9.36 -4.99 -14.51
N HIS A 32 9.26 -6.22 -15.03
CA HIS A 32 8.30 -7.22 -14.54
C HIS A 32 9.05 -8.43 -13.99
N ARG A 33 8.47 -9.08 -12.97
CA ARG A 33 8.98 -10.34 -12.42
C ARG A 33 7.98 -11.47 -12.64
N PRO A 34 8.44 -12.67 -13.04
CA PRO A 34 7.60 -13.86 -13.00
C PRO A 34 6.96 -14.03 -11.62
N GLY A 35 5.68 -14.37 -11.56
CA GLY A 35 4.95 -14.64 -10.32
C GLY A 35 4.56 -13.40 -9.49
N LEU A 36 4.89 -12.18 -9.92
CA LEU A 36 4.34 -10.96 -9.37
C LEU A 36 3.26 -10.40 -10.32
N ASP A 37 2.07 -11.01 -10.27
CA ASP A 37 0.90 -10.59 -11.04
C ASP A 37 -0.15 -9.96 -10.13
N GLY A 38 -0.69 -8.81 -10.53
CA GLY A 38 -1.84 -8.17 -9.90
C GLY A 38 -3.15 -8.61 -10.56
N ASP A 39 -4.26 -8.05 -10.09
CA ASP A 39 -5.60 -8.38 -10.58
C ASP A 39 -5.82 -8.04 -12.07
N GLU A 40 -5.06 -7.07 -12.61
CA GLU A 40 -5.17 -6.56 -13.98
C GLU A 40 -4.00 -6.99 -14.90
N GLY A 41 -3.05 -7.79 -14.41
CA GLY A 41 -1.88 -8.23 -15.18
C GLY A 41 -0.55 -8.14 -14.41
N PRO A 42 0.61 -8.25 -15.10
CA PRO A 42 1.92 -8.22 -14.45
C PRO A 42 2.16 -6.87 -13.76
N VAL A 43 2.66 -6.92 -12.53
CA VAL A 43 2.88 -5.72 -11.72
C VAL A 43 4.05 -4.91 -12.27
N GLU A 44 3.88 -3.58 -12.32
CA GLU A 44 4.91 -2.63 -12.68
C GLU A 44 5.90 -2.41 -11.53
N ILE A 45 7.20 -2.66 -11.79
CA ILE A 45 8.28 -2.49 -10.81
C ILE A 45 9.24 -1.41 -11.30
N ASN A 46 9.57 -0.44 -10.43
CA ASN A 46 10.60 0.55 -10.74
C ASN A 46 11.96 -0.13 -10.88
N GLY A 47 12.52 -0.16 -12.09
CA GLY A 47 13.74 -0.88 -12.43
C GLY A 47 15.03 -0.21 -11.95
N VAL A 48 16.04 -1.02 -11.70
CA VAL A 48 17.42 -0.58 -11.49
C VAL A 48 18.12 -0.45 -12.84
N VAL A 49 18.98 0.56 -12.98
CA VAL A 49 19.85 0.73 -14.14
C VAL A 49 20.79 -0.46 -14.30
N THR A 50 20.83 -1.01 -15.51
CA THR A 50 21.68 -2.15 -15.86
C THR A 50 22.56 -1.85 -17.06
N ASP A 51 23.67 -2.58 -17.15
CA ASP A 51 24.50 -2.59 -18.35
C ASP A 51 23.87 -3.44 -19.47
N PHE A 52 24.59 -3.57 -20.58
CA PHE A 52 24.15 -4.33 -21.75
C PHE A 52 24.00 -5.85 -21.49
N ASP A 53 24.64 -6.37 -20.43
CA ASP A 53 24.53 -7.77 -20.00
C ASP A 53 23.39 -7.98 -18.98
N ASN A 54 22.59 -6.94 -18.71
CA ASN A 54 21.58 -6.90 -17.65
C ASN A 54 22.12 -7.01 -16.22
N HIS A 55 23.41 -6.73 -16.00
CA HIS A 55 23.95 -6.61 -14.65
C HIS A 55 23.71 -5.20 -14.11
N PRO A 56 23.53 -5.03 -12.78
CA PRO A 56 23.39 -3.71 -12.21
C PRO A 56 24.70 -2.94 -12.39
N CYS A 57 24.59 -1.65 -12.68
CA CYS A 57 25.75 -0.76 -12.81
C CYS A 57 25.51 0.57 -12.07
N ILE A 58 26.57 1.30 -11.77
CA ILE A 58 26.49 2.66 -11.25
C ILE A 58 26.91 3.60 -12.37
N PRO A 59 25.99 4.40 -12.94
CA PRO A 59 26.34 5.35 -13.99
C PRO A 59 27.39 6.34 -13.50
N GLY A 60 28.38 6.64 -14.33
CA GLY A 60 29.44 7.61 -14.03
C GLY A 60 28.86 8.99 -13.72
N SER A 61 27.75 9.36 -14.37
CA SER A 61 27.00 10.60 -14.08
C SER A 61 26.41 10.63 -12.67
N ALA A 62 25.90 9.49 -12.17
CA ALA A 62 25.37 9.37 -10.82
C ALA A 62 26.49 9.46 -9.78
N LEU A 63 27.61 8.77 -10.01
CA LEU A 63 28.78 8.85 -9.12
C LEU A 63 29.35 10.27 -9.08
N LYS A 64 29.56 10.88 -10.25
CA LYS A 64 30.03 12.27 -10.41
C LYS A 64 29.15 13.27 -9.66
N GLY A 65 27.83 13.18 -9.86
CA GLY A 65 26.88 14.10 -9.24
C GLY A 65 26.84 13.98 -7.71
N ASN A 66 26.89 12.77 -7.17
CA ASN A 66 26.87 12.54 -5.73
C ASN A 66 28.18 12.96 -5.06
N LEU A 67 29.33 12.68 -5.67
CA LEU A 67 30.63 13.14 -5.17
C LEU A 67 30.73 14.67 -5.19
N LEU A 68 30.29 15.32 -6.28
CA LEU A 68 30.23 16.78 -6.34
C LEU A 68 29.32 17.37 -5.25
N ALA A 69 28.14 16.77 -5.06
CA ALA A 69 27.20 17.23 -4.03
C ALA A 69 27.78 17.07 -2.61
N TRP A 70 28.47 15.96 -2.36
CA TRP A 70 29.15 15.73 -1.08
C TRP A 70 30.32 16.70 -0.89
N LEU A 71 31.19 16.87 -1.88
CA LEU A 71 32.35 17.77 -1.82
C LEU A 71 31.96 19.23 -1.62
N ARG A 72 30.90 19.71 -2.27
CA ARG A 72 30.37 21.07 -2.06
C ARG A 72 30.04 21.38 -0.60
N HIS A 73 29.77 20.36 0.19
CA HIS A 73 29.45 20.50 1.61
C HIS A 73 30.66 20.31 2.52
N HIS A 74 31.71 19.63 2.04
CA HIS A 74 32.87 19.27 2.82
C HIS A 74 34.11 20.09 2.49
N ILE A 75 34.16 20.78 1.36
CA ILE A 75 35.34 21.56 1.00
C ILE A 75 35.44 22.84 1.85
N ARG A 76 36.66 23.22 2.21
CA ARG A 76 36.94 24.47 2.94
C ARG A 76 36.56 25.68 2.09
N ASP A 77 35.91 26.65 2.71
CA ASP A 77 35.56 27.93 2.07
C ASP A 77 36.80 28.83 1.99
N THR A 78 37.70 28.50 1.07
CA THR A 78 38.93 29.25 0.78
C THR A 78 38.94 29.62 -0.69
N ASP A 79 39.43 30.83 -0.99
CA ASP A 79 39.57 31.36 -2.36
C ASP A 79 40.47 30.41 -3.18
N GLY A 80 39.86 29.53 -3.96
CA GLY A 80 40.53 28.51 -4.80
C GLY A 80 39.88 27.13 -4.77
N CYS A 81 39.26 26.73 -3.65
CA CYS A 81 38.63 25.41 -3.52
C CYS A 81 37.39 25.26 -4.43
N CYS A 82 36.58 26.32 -4.54
CA CYS A 82 35.45 26.35 -5.47
C CYS A 82 35.91 26.27 -6.95
N PHE A 83 37.06 26.87 -7.27
CA PHE A 83 37.64 26.80 -8.61
C PHE A 83 38.09 25.36 -8.94
N LEU A 84 38.73 24.67 -7.98
CA LEU A 84 39.14 23.28 -8.15
C LEU A 84 37.95 22.34 -8.44
N LEU A 85 36.81 22.55 -7.78
CA LEU A 85 35.58 21.79 -8.07
C LEU A 85 35.05 22.04 -9.49
N HIS A 86 35.12 23.28 -9.96
CA HIS A 86 34.73 23.63 -11.33
C HIS A 86 35.68 23.04 -12.37
N GLU A 87 36.99 23.00 -12.11
CA GLU A 87 37.95 22.35 -13.01
C GLU A 87 37.76 20.83 -13.04
N LEU A 88 37.57 20.18 -11.88
CA LEU A 88 37.37 18.73 -11.77
C LEU A 88 36.05 18.26 -12.39
N PHE A 89 34.94 18.85 -11.97
CA PHE A 89 33.60 18.36 -12.30
C PHE A 89 32.96 19.11 -13.48
N GLY A 90 33.49 20.27 -13.85
CA GLY A 90 32.95 21.15 -14.87
C GLY A 90 31.96 22.16 -14.30
N ARG A 91 31.61 23.16 -15.10
CA ARG A 91 30.57 24.17 -14.79
C ARG A 91 29.56 24.24 -15.91
N GLY A 92 28.28 24.37 -15.54
CA GLY A 92 27.21 24.60 -16.50
C GLY A 92 27.22 26.03 -17.06
N PRO A 93 26.38 26.32 -18.06
CA PRO A 93 26.29 27.65 -18.65
C PRO A 93 25.81 28.67 -17.62
N GLN A 94 26.42 29.85 -17.59
CA GLN A 94 25.99 30.97 -16.74
C GLN A 94 25.80 32.22 -17.58
N ALA A 95 24.76 32.98 -17.25
CA ALA A 95 24.53 34.30 -17.84
C ALA A 95 25.21 35.35 -16.96
N GLU A 96 26.36 35.85 -17.40
CA GLU A 96 27.02 37.00 -16.78
C GLU A 96 26.99 38.18 -17.77
N ASN A 97 26.47 39.32 -17.32
CA ASN A 97 26.45 40.57 -18.08
C ASN A 97 25.90 40.46 -19.52
N GLY A 98 24.87 39.63 -19.73
CA GLY A 98 24.22 39.48 -21.04
C GLY A 98 24.99 38.65 -22.07
N LYS A 99 26.13 38.05 -21.71
CA LYS A 99 26.80 37.01 -22.49
C LYS A 99 26.57 35.65 -21.84
N ILE A 100 26.17 34.67 -22.63
CA ILE A 100 26.02 33.29 -22.19
C ILE A 100 27.43 32.67 -22.23
N ASP A 101 28.04 32.48 -21.07
CA ASP A 101 29.18 31.57 -20.96
C ASP A 101 28.64 30.15 -21.18
N GLN A 102 29.21 29.42 -22.14
CA GLN A 102 28.77 28.06 -22.48
C GLN A 102 29.17 27.03 -21.41
N GLY A 103 29.92 27.44 -20.39
CA GLY A 103 30.45 26.56 -19.34
C GLY A 103 31.73 25.86 -19.77
N CYS A 104 32.23 24.97 -18.93
CA CYS A 104 33.42 24.17 -19.22
C CYS A 104 33.22 22.70 -18.82
N GLY A 105 33.76 21.78 -19.62
CA GLY A 105 33.84 20.37 -19.27
C GLY A 105 34.81 20.16 -18.11
N GLY A 106 34.47 19.25 -17.20
CA GLY A 106 35.37 18.86 -16.12
C GLY A 106 36.54 18.03 -16.63
N ARG A 107 37.70 18.14 -15.98
CA ARG A 107 38.90 17.35 -16.28
C ARG A 107 38.79 15.88 -15.86
N ALA A 108 37.95 15.59 -14.86
CA ALA A 108 37.74 14.22 -14.38
C ALA A 108 36.61 13.52 -15.16
N GLU A 109 36.96 12.38 -15.73
CA GLU A 109 36.07 11.44 -16.40
C GLU A 109 35.68 10.33 -15.44
N PHE A 110 34.37 10.10 -15.30
CA PHE A 110 33.79 9.07 -14.44
C PHE A 110 33.21 7.99 -15.35
N LEU A 111 33.82 6.81 -15.36
CA LEU A 111 33.31 5.68 -16.11
C LEU A 111 32.18 4.99 -15.32
N ASP A 112 31.28 4.32 -16.05
CA ASP A 112 30.22 3.52 -15.43
C ASP A 112 30.84 2.37 -14.62
N ALA A 113 30.47 2.29 -13.34
CA ALA A 113 30.98 1.25 -12.46
C ALA A 113 30.23 -0.05 -12.73
N ARG A 114 30.96 -1.07 -13.20
CA ARG A 114 30.40 -2.38 -13.57
C ARG A 114 30.47 -3.36 -12.42
N LEU A 115 29.60 -4.36 -12.44
CA LEU A 115 29.60 -5.45 -11.47
C LEU A 115 30.96 -6.16 -11.44
N ALA A 116 31.60 -6.19 -10.27
CA ALA A 116 32.91 -6.81 -10.05
C ALA A 116 32.78 -8.22 -9.45
N CYS A 117 32.01 -8.31 -8.36
CA CYS A 117 31.80 -9.56 -7.63
C CYS A 117 30.28 -9.79 -7.50
N PRO A 118 29.69 -10.71 -8.29
CA PRO A 118 28.31 -11.13 -8.10
C PRO A 118 28.18 -11.90 -6.79
N ARG A 119 26.99 -11.87 -6.19
CA ARG A 119 26.70 -12.65 -5.01
C ARG A 119 26.50 -14.13 -5.37
N PRO A 120 27.16 -15.08 -4.67
CA PRO A 120 26.98 -16.49 -4.94
C PRO A 120 25.65 -17.02 -4.39
N GLY A 121 24.93 -17.78 -5.23
CA GLY A 121 23.81 -18.64 -4.82
C GLY A 121 22.41 -18.02 -4.91
N PRO A 122 21.35 -18.86 -4.86
CA PRO A 122 19.98 -18.40 -4.69
C PRO A 122 19.84 -17.80 -3.28
N VAL A 123 19.57 -16.50 -3.22
CA VAL A 123 19.32 -15.80 -1.96
C VAL A 123 17.82 -15.92 -1.66
N SER A 124 17.44 -16.09 -0.40
CA SER A 124 16.05 -16.09 0.07
C SER A 124 15.38 -14.70 0.02
N LEU A 125 15.80 -13.86 -0.93
CA LEU A 125 15.28 -12.51 -1.10
C LEU A 125 14.02 -12.52 -1.98
N PRO A 126 13.05 -11.63 -1.71
CA PRO A 126 11.82 -11.60 -2.48
C PRO A 126 12.04 -11.32 -3.96
N TYR A 127 11.47 -12.19 -4.80
CA TYR A 127 11.57 -12.12 -6.27
C TYR A 127 13.02 -11.98 -6.78
N TRP A 128 13.95 -12.68 -6.14
CA TRP A 128 15.37 -12.70 -6.50
C TRP A 128 15.57 -13.09 -7.97
N ASN A 129 16.43 -12.32 -8.66
CA ASN A 129 16.88 -12.64 -10.01
C ASN A 129 18.40 -12.77 -10.02
N SER A 130 18.89 -13.98 -10.29
CA SER A 130 20.32 -14.29 -10.28
C SER A 130 21.10 -13.61 -11.40
N THR A 131 20.48 -13.41 -12.58
CA THR A 131 21.11 -12.71 -13.71
C THR A 131 21.28 -11.22 -13.41
N ARG A 132 20.22 -10.57 -12.94
CA ARG A 132 20.23 -9.14 -12.60
C ARG A 132 20.81 -8.83 -11.22
N GLN A 133 21.11 -9.85 -10.40
CA GLN A 133 21.62 -9.71 -9.04
C GLN A 133 20.76 -8.76 -8.17
N THR A 134 19.44 -8.79 -8.37
CA THR A 134 18.47 -7.85 -7.76
C THR A 134 17.27 -8.58 -7.17
N SER A 135 16.66 -7.96 -6.15
CA SER A 135 15.40 -8.39 -5.51
C SER A 135 14.35 -7.29 -5.62
N VAL A 136 13.10 -7.59 -5.25
CA VAL A 136 12.01 -6.59 -5.26
C VAL A 136 11.59 -6.24 -3.83
N GLU A 137 11.67 -4.97 -3.49
CA GLU A 137 11.10 -4.41 -2.26
C GLU A 137 9.71 -3.87 -2.54
N VAL A 138 8.76 -4.18 -1.65
CA VAL A 138 7.38 -3.70 -1.71
C VAL A 138 7.17 -2.66 -0.62
N SER A 139 6.51 -1.57 -0.97
CA SER A 139 6.14 -0.53 -0.01
C SER A 139 4.69 -0.12 -0.18
N VAL A 140 4.03 0.14 0.94
CA VAL A 140 2.60 0.47 1.02
C VAL A 140 2.46 1.83 1.68
N ALA A 141 1.70 2.75 1.09
CA ALA A 141 1.23 3.92 1.83
C ALA A 141 0.06 3.51 2.74
N ILE A 142 0.12 3.88 4.01
CA ILE A 142 -0.95 3.61 4.98
C ILE A 142 -1.72 4.90 5.23
N ASP A 143 -3.04 4.82 5.09
CA ASP A 143 -3.95 5.91 5.40
C ASP A 143 -3.87 6.20 6.91
N PRO A 144 -3.47 7.42 7.31
CA PRO A 144 -3.30 7.76 8.73
C PRO A 144 -4.61 7.77 9.53
N HIS A 145 -5.76 7.89 8.86
CA HIS A 145 -7.09 7.95 9.48
C HIS A 145 -7.73 6.56 9.57
N THR A 146 -7.83 5.85 8.44
CA THR A 146 -8.45 4.51 8.39
C THR A 146 -7.50 3.41 8.86
N ARG A 147 -6.18 3.67 8.87
CA ARG A 147 -5.12 2.71 9.21
C ARG A 147 -5.11 1.49 8.30
N THR A 148 -5.55 1.68 7.06
CA THR A 148 -5.54 0.67 6.00
C THR A 148 -4.55 1.05 4.92
N ALA A 149 -4.16 0.09 4.08
CA ALA A 149 -3.36 0.38 2.89
C ALA A 149 -4.15 1.33 1.98
N GLU A 150 -3.55 2.45 1.58
CA GLU A 150 -4.17 3.36 0.61
C GLU A 150 -4.27 2.67 -0.75
N GLU A 151 -5.47 2.73 -1.32
CA GLU A 151 -5.76 2.14 -2.62
C GLU A 151 -4.81 2.72 -3.70
N LYS A 152 -4.23 1.84 -4.53
CA LYS A 152 -3.32 2.19 -5.63
C LYS A 152 -2.01 2.88 -5.22
N LYS A 153 -1.62 2.80 -3.94
CA LYS A 153 -0.31 3.30 -3.45
C LYS A 153 0.63 2.20 -2.97
N LEU A 154 0.52 1.02 -3.59
CA LEU A 154 1.49 -0.06 -3.47
C LEU A 154 2.60 0.16 -4.50
N ILE A 155 3.83 0.38 -4.04
CA ILE A 155 4.98 0.66 -4.91
C ILE A 155 5.95 -0.51 -4.82
N HIS A 156 6.26 -1.10 -5.97
CA HIS A 156 7.25 -2.16 -6.14
C HIS A 156 8.53 -1.57 -6.72
N ARG A 157 9.67 -1.93 -6.14
CA ARG A 157 10.96 -1.38 -6.54
C ARG A 157 12.02 -2.45 -6.57
N GLU A 158 12.75 -2.52 -7.68
CA GLU A 158 13.91 -3.37 -7.81
C GLU A 158 15.08 -2.78 -7.00
N VAL A 159 15.82 -3.61 -6.25
CA VAL A 159 16.97 -3.17 -5.45
C VAL A 159 18.14 -4.15 -5.60
N VAL A 160 19.36 -3.63 -5.58
CA VAL A 160 20.59 -4.43 -5.46
C VAL A 160 20.84 -4.67 -3.96
N PRO A 161 20.99 -5.93 -3.51
CA PRO A 161 21.15 -6.22 -2.10
C PRO A 161 22.56 -5.86 -1.57
N PRO A 162 22.73 -5.75 -0.24
CA PRO A 162 24.04 -5.62 0.38
C PRO A 162 24.99 -6.76 -0.01
N GLY A 163 26.28 -6.44 -0.15
CA GLY A 163 27.38 -7.36 -0.45
C GLY A 163 27.85 -7.33 -1.90
N VAL A 164 27.08 -6.75 -2.82
CA VAL A 164 27.43 -6.62 -4.25
C VAL A 164 28.50 -5.54 -4.44
N SER A 165 29.55 -5.83 -5.22
CA SER A 165 30.66 -4.91 -5.47
C SER A 165 30.74 -4.44 -6.92
N PHE A 166 31.10 -3.18 -7.13
CA PHE A 166 31.25 -2.53 -8.42
C PHE A 166 32.68 -2.01 -8.63
N THR A 167 33.27 -2.22 -9.80
CA THR A 167 34.58 -1.67 -10.17
C THR A 167 34.43 -0.24 -10.61
N VAL A 168 35.16 0.69 -9.96
CA VAL A 168 35.16 2.11 -10.31
C VAL A 168 36.46 2.46 -11.01
N THR A 169 36.36 3.26 -12.08
CA THR A 169 37.49 3.86 -12.78
C THR A 169 37.23 5.35 -12.96
N LEU A 170 38.11 6.18 -12.41
CA LEU A 170 38.18 7.61 -12.65
C LEU A 170 39.44 7.92 -13.43
N GLN A 171 39.38 8.79 -14.43
CA GLN A 171 40.57 9.17 -15.20
C GLN A 171 40.51 10.62 -15.66
N GLY A 172 41.65 11.18 -16.05
CA GLY A 172 41.68 12.52 -16.63
C GLY A 172 43.06 13.16 -16.60
N ALA A 173 43.18 14.30 -17.28
CA ALA A 173 44.35 15.16 -17.19
C ALA A 173 44.27 15.97 -15.88
N LEU A 174 44.83 15.43 -14.80
CA LEU A 174 44.65 15.95 -13.44
C LEU A 174 45.97 16.43 -12.82
N SER A 175 45.89 17.43 -11.95
CA SER A 175 46.97 17.80 -11.04
C SER A 175 47.01 16.91 -9.80
N GLU A 176 48.11 16.91 -9.05
CA GLU A 176 48.23 16.14 -7.81
C GLU A 176 47.19 16.56 -6.75
N ASP A 177 46.87 17.86 -6.65
CA ASP A 177 45.82 18.36 -5.75
C ASP A 177 44.42 17.87 -6.17
N GLU A 178 44.15 17.83 -7.47
CA GLU A 178 42.91 17.32 -8.04
C GLU A 178 42.75 15.81 -7.79
N VAL A 179 43.82 15.04 -7.97
CA VAL A 179 43.87 13.61 -7.65
C VAL A 179 43.67 13.40 -6.15
N GLY A 180 44.37 14.16 -5.32
CA GLY A 180 44.22 14.11 -3.86
C GLY A 180 42.79 14.36 -3.41
N LEU A 181 42.11 15.38 -3.98
CA LEU A 181 40.71 15.67 -3.66
C LEU A 181 39.77 14.53 -4.09
N LEU A 182 39.98 13.92 -5.26
CA LEU A 182 39.19 12.77 -5.70
C LEU A 182 39.39 11.56 -4.77
N LEU A 183 40.63 11.25 -4.37
CA LEU A 183 40.91 10.19 -3.41
C LEU A 183 40.23 10.45 -2.06
N ALA A 184 40.29 11.69 -1.56
CA ALA A 184 39.61 12.07 -0.33
C ALA A 184 38.08 11.99 -0.45
N ALA A 185 37.52 12.32 -1.62
CA ALA A 185 36.09 12.17 -1.91
C ALA A 185 35.65 10.70 -1.95
N MET A 186 36.47 9.81 -2.52
CA MET A 186 36.22 8.37 -2.54
C MET A 186 36.34 7.75 -1.14
N GLU A 187 37.31 8.17 -0.33
CA GLU A 187 37.36 7.81 1.09
C GLU A 187 36.14 8.33 1.88
N GLY A 188 35.42 9.32 1.34
CA GLY A 188 34.14 9.77 1.87
C GLY A 188 33.06 8.67 1.93
N PHE A 189 33.14 7.60 1.13
CA PHE A 189 32.26 6.43 1.29
C PHE A 189 32.50 5.67 2.60
N ASN A 190 33.75 5.67 3.08
CA ASN A 190 34.16 5.02 4.33
C ASN A 190 33.92 5.88 5.57
N ASN A 191 33.34 7.08 5.41
CA ASN A 191 33.10 7.99 6.51
C ASN A 191 31.88 7.54 7.33
N ASP A 192 32.09 7.21 8.61
CA ASP A 192 31.01 6.79 9.50
C ASP A 192 30.04 7.93 9.88
N ALA A 193 30.53 9.17 9.91
CA ALA A 193 29.79 10.35 10.33
C ALA A 193 28.86 10.85 9.20
N ASP A 194 29.45 11.09 8.03
CA ASP A 194 28.72 11.55 6.84
C ASP A 194 29.22 10.88 5.55
N PRO A 195 28.76 9.65 5.29
CA PRO A 195 29.20 8.90 4.13
C PRO A 195 28.60 9.45 2.84
N VAL A 196 29.35 9.30 1.75
CA VAL A 196 28.80 9.41 0.41
C VAL A 196 27.75 8.30 0.22
N THR A 197 26.55 8.67 -0.20
CA THR A 197 25.44 7.74 -0.47
C THR A 197 24.97 7.88 -1.91
N LEU A 198 24.58 6.77 -2.56
CA LEU A 198 24.13 6.77 -3.94
C LEU A 198 22.67 6.36 -4.10
N GLY A 199 22.00 6.92 -5.10
CA GLY A 199 20.65 6.48 -5.50
C GLY A 199 19.52 7.06 -4.67
N ALA A 200 18.38 6.37 -4.67
CA ALA A 200 17.16 6.84 -4.04
C ALA A 200 17.07 6.44 -2.55
N HIS A 201 16.28 7.20 -1.78
CA HIS A 201 15.99 6.90 -0.36
C HIS A 201 17.20 6.86 0.57
N THR A 202 18.23 7.65 0.28
CA THR A 202 19.45 7.72 1.13
C THR A 202 19.22 8.26 2.54
N ALA A 203 18.08 8.89 2.81
CA ALA A 203 17.66 9.26 4.18
C ALA A 203 17.22 8.04 5.01
N ASP A 204 16.79 6.99 4.31
CA ASP A 204 16.28 5.72 4.81
C ASP A 204 17.41 4.68 4.78
N GLY A 205 18.67 5.10 4.93
CA GLY A 205 19.80 4.18 5.00
C GLY A 205 20.14 3.43 3.70
N LEU A 206 19.37 3.58 2.62
CA LEU A 206 19.69 2.99 1.31
C LEU A 206 20.90 3.65 0.65
N GLY A 207 21.57 2.90 -0.21
CA GLY A 207 22.68 3.38 -1.02
C GLY A 207 23.97 3.67 -0.24
N ARG A 208 24.18 3.02 0.91
CA ARG A 208 25.46 3.02 1.62
C ARG A 208 26.42 2.08 0.92
N LEU A 209 27.62 2.57 0.61
CA LEU A 209 28.70 1.76 0.04
C LEU A 209 29.99 1.99 0.83
N SER A 210 30.89 1.01 0.82
CA SER A 210 32.28 1.16 1.26
C SER A 210 33.21 1.22 0.06
N TRP A 211 34.24 2.05 0.16
CA TRP A 211 35.30 2.18 -0.83
C TRP A 211 36.49 1.30 -0.48
N GLY A 212 36.83 0.38 -1.38
CA GLY A 212 38.07 -0.38 -1.36
C GLY A 212 39.03 0.21 -2.40
N PRO A 213 40.12 0.89 -1.99
CA PRO A 213 41.07 1.49 -2.92
C PRO A 213 41.78 0.42 -3.75
N GLY A 214 41.93 0.67 -5.05
CA GLY A 214 42.68 -0.15 -6.00
C GLY A 214 44.00 0.52 -6.39
N ALA A 215 44.33 0.51 -7.69
CA ALA A 215 45.54 1.14 -8.21
C ALA A 215 45.29 2.62 -8.54
N VAL A 216 46.25 3.47 -8.16
CA VAL A 216 46.40 4.83 -8.70
C VAL A 216 47.58 4.81 -9.62
N GLU A 217 47.37 5.22 -10.86
CA GLU A 217 48.36 5.17 -11.92
C GLU A 217 48.43 6.51 -12.64
N HIS A 218 49.59 6.85 -13.19
CA HIS A 218 49.73 8.04 -14.03
C HIS A 218 50.58 7.77 -15.28
N ILE A 219 50.42 8.61 -16.30
CA ILE A 219 51.30 8.67 -17.45
C ILE A 219 51.84 10.10 -17.57
N GLY A 220 53.15 10.22 -17.41
CA GLY A 220 53.88 11.47 -17.62
C GLY A 220 54.40 11.65 -19.04
N ARG A 221 54.90 12.85 -19.33
CA ARG A 221 55.40 13.25 -20.65
C ARG A 221 56.46 12.30 -21.24
N ASP A 222 57.40 11.84 -20.42
CA ASP A 222 58.51 11.00 -20.87
C ASP A 222 58.03 9.58 -21.24
N ALA A 223 57.05 9.05 -20.50
CA ALA A 223 56.41 7.77 -20.80
C ALA A 223 55.67 7.83 -22.14
N VAL A 224 54.89 8.90 -22.39
CA VAL A 224 54.22 9.10 -23.70
C VAL A 224 55.23 9.24 -24.82
N LYS A 225 56.32 10.00 -24.62
CA LYS A 225 57.36 10.18 -25.64
C LYS A 225 58.01 8.85 -26.01
N THR A 226 58.33 8.03 -25.00
CA THR A 226 58.91 6.71 -25.18
C THR A 226 57.96 5.79 -25.94
N TRP A 227 56.68 5.78 -25.56
CA TRP A 227 55.64 5.00 -26.25
C TRP A 227 55.44 5.44 -27.70
N LEU A 228 55.41 6.74 -28.00
CA LEU A 228 55.29 7.26 -29.37
C LEU A 228 56.50 6.87 -30.24
N GLN A 229 57.68 6.70 -29.64
CA GLN A 229 58.92 6.32 -30.33
C GLN A 229 59.12 4.80 -30.44
N ALA A 230 58.28 3.99 -29.79
CA ALA A 230 58.38 2.54 -29.85
C ALA A 230 58.08 2.00 -31.28
N ALA A 231 58.91 1.04 -31.73
CA ALA A 231 58.79 0.43 -33.07
C ALA A 231 57.49 -0.37 -33.26
N GLN A 232 56.97 -0.94 -32.18
CA GLN A 232 55.61 -1.50 -32.09
C GLN A 232 54.92 -0.86 -30.90
N ARG A 233 53.79 -0.19 -31.14
CA ARG A 233 53.02 0.48 -30.09
C ARG A 233 51.94 -0.44 -29.57
N THR A 234 51.90 -0.60 -28.25
CA THR A 234 50.77 -1.22 -27.54
C THR A 234 49.66 -0.20 -27.28
N MET A 235 48.55 -0.62 -26.65
CA MET A 235 47.51 0.32 -26.24
C MET A 235 48.04 1.32 -25.21
N ALA A 236 47.67 2.60 -25.33
CA ALA A 236 48.10 3.64 -24.39
C ALA A 236 47.69 3.36 -22.92
N THR A 237 46.76 2.44 -22.69
CA THR A 237 46.35 1.99 -21.36
C THR A 237 47.42 1.15 -20.66
N GLU A 238 48.38 0.58 -21.38
CA GLU A 238 49.42 -0.32 -20.86
C GLU A 238 50.68 0.41 -20.37
N ILE A 239 50.81 1.71 -20.65
CA ILE A 239 51.96 2.52 -20.23
C ILE A 239 51.72 3.30 -18.93
N PHE A 240 50.58 3.07 -18.26
CA PHE A 240 50.28 3.62 -16.95
C PHE A 240 51.25 3.03 -15.91
N THR A 241 51.89 3.90 -15.13
CA THR A 241 52.78 3.50 -14.05
C THR A 241 52.07 3.62 -12.71
N PRO A 242 52.04 2.57 -11.88
CA PRO A 242 51.40 2.61 -10.57
C PRO A 242 52.20 3.50 -9.62
N VAL A 243 51.46 4.23 -8.81
CA VAL A 243 51.97 5.10 -7.75
C VAL A 243 52.32 4.26 -6.53
N GLY A 244 53.47 4.53 -5.90
CA GLY A 244 53.89 3.86 -4.67
C GLY A 244 53.02 4.21 -3.47
N ALA A 245 53.03 3.37 -2.43
CA ALA A 245 52.19 3.54 -1.25
C ALA A 245 52.44 4.86 -0.49
N GLU A 246 53.69 5.35 -0.45
CA GLU A 246 54.05 6.62 0.18
C GLU A 246 53.42 7.81 -0.55
N GLN A 247 53.60 7.87 -1.88
CA GLN A 247 53.03 8.94 -2.71
C GLN A 247 51.49 8.90 -2.70
N TYR A 248 50.87 7.71 -2.67
CA TYR A 248 49.42 7.59 -2.47
C TYR A 248 48.97 8.24 -1.16
N ALA A 249 49.68 7.99 -0.06
CA ALA A 249 49.37 8.57 1.23
C ALA A 249 49.52 10.10 1.24
N GLU A 250 50.54 10.63 0.56
CA GLU A 250 50.76 12.08 0.39
C GLU A 250 49.61 12.74 -0.38
N LEU A 251 49.19 12.16 -1.51
CA LEU A 251 48.05 12.64 -2.31
C LEU A 251 46.74 12.61 -1.50
N LEU A 252 46.48 11.51 -0.79
CA LEU A 252 45.29 11.42 0.05
C LEU A 252 45.32 12.47 1.17
N GLN A 253 46.49 12.73 1.75
CA GLN A 253 46.65 13.73 2.80
C GLN A 253 46.49 15.15 2.26
N SER A 254 46.95 15.46 1.04
CA SER A 254 46.74 16.76 0.41
C SER A 254 45.25 17.03 0.19
N GLY A 255 44.50 16.05 -0.32
CA GLY A 255 43.05 16.14 -0.48
C GLY A 255 42.31 16.32 0.84
N ARG A 256 42.67 15.56 1.88
CA ARG A 256 42.05 15.68 3.21
C ARG A 256 42.25 17.07 3.84
N LYS A 257 43.37 17.74 3.57
CA LYS A 257 43.61 19.12 4.05
C LYS A 257 42.64 20.14 3.46
N LEU A 258 42.08 19.87 2.28
CA LEU A 258 41.10 20.73 1.62
C LEU A 258 39.68 20.53 2.17
N LEU A 259 39.45 19.47 2.95
CA LEU A 259 38.15 19.17 3.55
C LEU A 259 38.04 19.78 4.97
N ASN A 260 36.81 20.17 5.31
CA ASN A 260 36.37 20.50 6.65
C ASN A 260 36.23 19.22 7.45
N SER A 261 36.62 19.27 8.73
CA SER A 261 36.21 18.25 9.69
C SER A 261 34.71 18.41 9.95
N VAL A 262 33.91 17.47 9.48
CA VAL A 262 32.48 17.43 9.80
C VAL A 262 32.32 16.62 11.08
N GLU A 263 31.83 17.26 12.15
CA GLU A 263 31.43 16.51 13.33
C GLU A 263 30.17 15.69 13.01
N PRO A 264 30.16 14.39 13.35
CA PRO A 264 28.97 13.57 13.19
C PRO A 264 27.77 14.23 13.87
N GLY A 265 26.66 14.31 13.16
CA GLY A 265 25.38 14.63 13.78
C GLY A 265 25.07 13.63 14.91
N PRO A 266 24.31 14.04 15.95
CA PRO A 266 24.02 13.17 17.08
C PRO A 266 23.31 11.90 16.62
N LYS A 267 23.76 10.76 17.14
CA LYS A 267 23.24 9.42 16.86
C LYS A 267 22.66 8.83 18.14
N LEU A 268 21.45 8.30 18.03
CA LEU A 268 20.77 7.57 19.07
C LEU A 268 20.78 6.08 18.73
N GLY A 269 21.34 5.26 19.61
CA GLY A 269 21.18 3.81 19.54
C GLY A 269 19.80 3.44 20.06
N LEU A 270 19.09 2.58 19.32
CA LEU A 270 17.75 2.12 19.67
C LEU A 270 17.75 0.60 19.76
N LYS A 271 17.38 0.07 20.94
CA LYS A 271 17.15 -1.36 21.15
C LYS A 271 15.68 -1.58 21.48
N LEU A 272 14.98 -2.30 20.62
CA LEU A 272 13.54 -2.57 20.72
C LEU A 272 13.32 -4.02 21.15
N VAL A 273 12.71 -4.21 22.31
CA VAL A 273 12.35 -5.53 22.86
C VAL A 273 10.84 -5.71 22.74
N PHE A 274 10.42 -6.71 21.96
CA PHE A 274 9.02 -7.02 21.72
C PHE A 274 8.50 -8.05 22.72
N ASP A 275 7.21 -7.94 23.09
CA ASP A 275 6.56 -8.77 24.15
C ASP A 275 5.69 -9.91 23.60
N GLY A 276 5.74 -10.17 22.29
CA GLY A 276 4.79 -11.10 21.68
C GLY A 276 4.91 -11.16 20.16
N PRO A 277 3.81 -11.43 19.44
CA PRO A 277 3.87 -11.68 18.01
C PRO A 277 4.31 -10.45 17.22
N PHE A 278 5.34 -10.60 16.41
CA PHE A 278 5.86 -9.57 15.52
C PHE A 278 5.88 -10.08 14.07
N LEU A 279 5.46 -9.22 13.15
CA LEU A 279 5.38 -9.54 11.74
C LEU A 279 5.55 -8.28 10.90
N VAL A 280 6.55 -8.27 10.03
CA VAL A 280 6.58 -7.39 8.85
C VAL A 280 6.40 -8.31 7.66
N ASN A 281 5.40 -8.06 6.82
CA ASN A 281 5.07 -8.99 5.74
C ASN A 281 6.20 -9.09 4.73
N ASP A 282 6.63 -10.33 4.49
CA ASP A 282 7.45 -10.72 3.36
C ASP A 282 6.57 -11.20 2.21
N PRO A 283 6.68 -10.62 1.01
CA PRO A 283 5.94 -11.13 -0.13
C PRO A 283 6.49 -12.50 -0.58
N PRO A 284 5.61 -13.45 -0.95
CA PRO A 284 6.02 -14.78 -1.42
C PRO A 284 6.74 -14.72 -2.77
N THR A 285 7.68 -15.64 -3.01
CA THR A 285 8.39 -15.74 -4.29
C THR A 285 7.49 -16.30 -5.40
N ALA A 286 7.94 -16.18 -6.65
CA ALA A 286 7.23 -16.68 -7.82
C ALA A 286 6.96 -18.19 -7.75
N ASP A 287 7.99 -18.96 -7.41
CA ASP A 287 7.94 -20.42 -7.33
C ASP A 287 7.02 -20.88 -6.20
N GLU A 288 7.01 -20.14 -5.08
CA GLU A 288 6.14 -20.35 -3.94
C GLU A 288 4.67 -20.07 -4.30
N LEU A 289 4.39 -18.97 -5.00
CA LEU A 289 3.05 -18.65 -5.47
C LEU A 289 2.53 -19.71 -6.46
N GLN A 290 3.39 -20.18 -7.36
CA GLN A 290 3.05 -21.25 -8.29
C GLN A 290 2.83 -22.59 -7.55
N GLY A 291 3.69 -22.92 -6.59
CA GLY A 291 3.53 -24.08 -5.71
C GLY A 291 2.24 -24.05 -4.89
N LYS A 292 1.81 -22.87 -4.42
CA LYS A 292 0.53 -22.66 -3.73
C LYS A 292 -0.66 -22.85 -4.69
N LYS A 293 -0.60 -22.32 -5.92
CA LYS A 293 -1.62 -22.56 -6.96
C LYS A 293 -1.74 -24.04 -7.32
N ASP A 294 -0.62 -24.74 -7.39
CA ASP A 294 -0.55 -26.17 -7.71
C ASP A 294 -0.83 -27.10 -6.51
N LYS A 295 -1.13 -26.53 -5.32
CA LYS A 295 -1.30 -27.25 -4.05
C LYS A 295 -0.11 -28.12 -3.63
N LYS A 296 1.09 -27.79 -4.11
CA LYS A 296 2.35 -28.49 -3.80
C LYS A 296 3.10 -27.87 -2.62
N ALA A 297 2.80 -26.63 -2.26
CA ALA A 297 3.46 -25.90 -1.17
C ALA A 297 2.42 -25.29 -0.22
N ASP A 298 2.58 -25.57 1.07
CA ASP A 298 1.76 -25.02 2.15
C ASP A 298 2.42 -23.75 2.69
N ILE A 299 2.07 -22.61 2.07
CA ILE A 299 2.67 -21.30 2.36
C ILE A 299 1.60 -20.39 2.99
N PRO A 300 1.88 -19.81 4.17
CA PRO A 300 0.94 -18.92 4.86
C PRO A 300 0.66 -17.65 4.06
N ASP A 301 -0.49 -17.02 4.28
CA ASP A 301 -0.89 -15.78 3.58
C ASP A 301 -0.01 -14.58 3.96
N HIS A 302 0.56 -14.61 5.15
CA HIS A 302 1.52 -13.61 5.64
C HIS A 302 2.68 -14.30 6.34
N ARG A 303 3.92 -13.83 6.11
CA ARG A 303 5.12 -14.39 6.76
C ARG A 303 6.14 -13.30 7.12
N PRO A 304 7.07 -13.57 8.06
CA PRO A 304 8.02 -12.57 8.52
C PRO A 304 9.06 -12.23 7.45
N LEU A 305 9.33 -10.93 7.28
CA LEU A 305 10.44 -10.43 6.50
C LEU A 305 11.75 -10.87 7.12
N ARG A 306 12.57 -11.51 6.30
CA ARG A 306 13.90 -12.01 6.67
C ARG A 306 14.97 -11.31 5.86
N ASP A 307 16.13 -11.15 6.48
CA ASP A 307 17.33 -10.65 5.81
C ASP A 307 18.00 -11.74 4.96
N VAL A 308 19.17 -11.39 4.43
CA VAL A 308 20.00 -12.27 3.59
C VAL A 308 20.57 -13.48 4.33
N LEU A 309 20.55 -13.47 5.67
CA LEU A 309 20.98 -14.57 6.53
C LEU A 309 19.78 -15.41 7.02
N GLY A 310 18.56 -15.09 6.56
CA GLY A 310 17.34 -15.74 7.02
C GLY A 310 16.88 -15.29 8.41
N LEU A 311 17.47 -14.23 8.98
CA LEU A 311 17.10 -13.69 10.29
C LEU A 311 15.94 -12.70 10.14
N PRO A 312 15.05 -12.55 11.14
CA PRO A 312 14.01 -11.53 11.11
C PRO A 312 14.61 -10.14 10.86
N ARG A 313 13.93 -9.31 10.08
CA ARG A 313 14.35 -7.94 9.80
C ARG A 313 13.22 -6.95 10.07
N LEU A 314 13.55 -5.84 10.71
CA LEU A 314 12.68 -4.68 10.84
C LEU A 314 13.22 -3.56 9.92
N PRO A 315 12.55 -3.28 8.79
CA PRO A 315 12.98 -2.22 7.88
C PRO A 315 12.88 -0.85 8.52
N GLU A 316 13.80 0.01 8.15
CA GLU A 316 13.83 1.43 8.51
C GLU A 316 12.51 2.15 8.14
N LYS A 317 11.87 1.79 7.02
CA LYS A 317 10.61 2.41 6.58
C LYS A 317 9.46 2.10 7.53
N SER A 318 9.42 0.88 8.06
CA SER A 318 8.43 0.49 9.06
C SER A 318 8.62 1.31 10.33
N VAL A 319 9.86 1.53 10.75
CA VAL A 319 10.19 2.37 11.90
C VAL A 319 9.85 3.83 11.64
N ARG A 320 10.29 4.40 10.50
CA ARG A 320 9.97 5.77 10.09
C ARG A 320 8.47 6.02 10.07
N GLY A 321 7.71 5.11 9.47
CA GLY A 321 6.26 5.19 9.37
C GLY A 321 5.61 5.25 10.75
N ALA A 322 6.03 4.37 11.67
CA ALA A 322 5.52 4.34 13.04
C ALA A 322 5.86 5.62 13.82
N LEU A 323 7.12 6.07 13.78
CA LEU A 323 7.57 7.30 14.46
C LEU A 323 6.89 8.55 13.88
N ARG A 324 6.78 8.65 12.55
CA ARG A 324 6.09 9.74 11.86
C ARG A 324 4.61 9.79 12.22
N ALA A 325 3.94 8.64 12.29
CA ALA A 325 2.54 8.55 12.67
C ALA A 325 2.33 9.01 14.11
N GLN A 326 3.22 8.63 15.04
CA GLN A 326 3.16 9.09 16.42
C GLN A 326 3.45 10.59 16.53
N ALA A 327 4.44 11.11 15.80
CA ALA A 327 4.72 12.55 15.74
C ALA A 327 3.51 13.36 15.25
N ALA A 328 2.82 12.85 14.22
CA ALA A 328 1.59 13.46 13.73
C ALA A 328 0.47 13.42 14.77
N ARG A 329 0.35 12.33 15.55
CA ARG A 329 -0.61 12.24 16.67
C ARG A 329 -0.31 13.26 17.76
N ILE A 330 0.96 13.39 18.15
CA ILE A 330 1.42 14.37 19.15
C ILE A 330 1.10 15.79 18.69
N VAL A 331 1.51 16.18 17.48
CA VAL A 331 1.25 17.54 16.95
C VAL A 331 -0.24 17.86 16.96
N ARG A 332 -1.08 16.91 16.53
CA ARG A 332 -2.53 17.09 16.52
C ARG A 332 -3.12 17.15 17.93
N THR A 333 -2.57 16.41 18.89
CA THR A 333 -2.96 16.43 20.31
C THR A 333 -2.65 17.78 20.94
N LEU A 334 -1.50 18.36 20.61
CA LEU A 334 -1.11 19.69 21.09
C LEU A 334 -1.93 20.82 20.45
N GLY A 335 -2.86 20.54 19.54
CA GLY A 335 -3.67 21.56 18.84
C GLY A 335 -3.10 22.03 17.50
N GLY A 336 -1.97 21.47 17.05
CA GLY A 336 -1.38 21.78 15.76
C GLY A 336 -2.06 21.10 14.57
N THR A 337 -1.73 21.54 13.35
CA THR A 337 -2.19 20.93 12.09
C THR A 337 -1.09 20.09 11.42
N CYS A 338 -1.47 19.00 10.75
CA CYS A 338 -0.53 18.07 10.11
C CYS A 338 -1.14 17.47 8.82
N CYS A 339 -0.35 17.40 7.74
CA CYS A 339 -0.55 16.77 6.42
C CYS A 339 -1.92 16.92 5.73
N GLU A 340 -3.03 16.53 6.36
CA GLU A 340 -4.40 16.54 5.81
C GLU A 340 -4.87 17.93 5.39
N LYS A 341 -4.50 18.97 6.14
CA LYS A 341 -4.85 20.37 5.84
C LYS A 341 -3.78 21.12 5.06
N ASN A 342 -2.69 20.47 4.64
CA ASN A 342 -1.54 21.14 4.02
C ASN A 342 -1.12 20.50 2.69
N ASN A 343 -1.58 21.11 1.59
CA ASN A 343 -1.29 20.66 0.23
C ASN A 343 0.20 20.63 -0.14
N TRP A 344 1.06 21.39 0.53
CA TRP A 344 2.51 21.34 0.31
C TRP A 344 3.12 20.03 0.81
N CYS A 345 2.50 19.41 1.81
CA CYS A 345 2.95 18.11 2.33
C CYS A 345 2.63 16.96 1.38
N THR A 346 1.56 17.06 0.59
CA THR A 346 1.14 16.03 -0.38
C THR A 346 1.72 16.25 -1.76
N LYS A 347 1.76 17.50 -2.24
CA LYS A 347 2.32 17.85 -3.56
C LYS A 347 3.84 17.95 -3.57
N GLY A 348 4.45 18.19 -2.42
CA GLY A 348 5.89 18.38 -2.28
C GLY A 348 6.36 19.80 -2.51
N ILE A 349 7.66 20.02 -2.30
CA ILE A 349 8.33 21.30 -2.52
C ILE A 349 9.40 21.15 -3.62
N HIS A 350 9.66 22.23 -4.36
CA HIS A 350 10.69 22.24 -5.42
C HIS A 350 11.78 23.28 -5.17
N ARG A 351 11.58 24.21 -4.22
CA ARG A 351 12.55 25.26 -3.85
C ARG A 351 12.82 25.21 -2.36
N ALA A 352 14.04 25.57 -1.95
CA ALA A 352 14.45 25.57 -0.54
C ALA A 352 13.61 26.53 0.33
N GLU A 353 13.20 27.66 -0.24
CA GLU A 353 12.36 28.68 0.42
C GLU A 353 10.98 28.15 0.83
N ASP A 354 10.44 27.16 0.10
CA ASP A 354 9.13 26.56 0.39
C ASP A 354 9.16 25.62 1.61
N ARG A 355 10.34 25.35 2.20
CA ARG A 355 10.50 24.51 3.39
C ARG A 355 9.60 24.95 4.54
N GLU A 356 9.40 26.25 4.72
CA GLU A 356 8.61 26.78 5.83
C GLU A 356 7.11 26.47 5.71
N LYS A 357 6.65 26.17 4.50
CA LYS A 357 5.27 25.80 4.20
C LYS A 357 4.96 24.35 4.58
N LEU A 358 5.97 23.51 4.80
CA LEU A 358 5.78 22.14 5.28
C LEU A 358 5.38 22.12 6.76
N CYS A 359 4.50 21.19 7.13
CA CYS A 359 4.13 20.99 8.53
C CYS A 359 5.33 20.50 9.36
N PRO A 360 5.34 20.71 10.70
CA PRO A 360 6.45 20.30 11.58
C PRO A 360 6.88 18.84 11.41
N VAL A 361 5.92 17.93 11.21
CA VAL A 361 6.19 16.50 11.00
C VAL A 361 6.92 16.25 9.67
N CYS A 362 6.47 16.86 8.58
CA CYS A 362 7.11 16.75 7.26
C CYS A 362 8.51 17.37 7.24
N ARG A 363 8.72 18.46 7.98
CA ARG A 363 10.05 19.08 8.12
C ARG A 363 11.03 18.13 8.80
N LEU A 364 10.57 17.34 9.77
CA LEU A 364 11.40 16.39 10.51
C LEU A 364 11.61 15.06 9.77
N PHE A 365 10.52 14.45 9.29
CA PHE A 365 10.49 13.10 8.70
C PHE A 365 10.47 13.07 7.16
N GLY A 366 10.56 14.22 6.50
CA GLY A 366 10.57 14.33 5.03
C GLY A 366 9.20 14.58 4.40
N ALA A 367 9.22 15.03 3.15
CA ALA A 367 8.06 15.16 2.24
C ALA A 367 8.54 15.01 0.79
N PRO A 368 7.67 14.84 -0.21
CA PRO A 368 8.11 14.87 -1.60
C PRO A 368 8.91 16.15 -1.90
N GLY A 369 10.11 16.02 -2.46
CA GLY A 369 11.04 17.15 -2.66
C GLY A 369 11.75 17.70 -1.41
N TRP A 370 11.51 17.13 -0.23
CA TRP A 370 12.22 17.44 1.03
C TRP A 370 12.75 16.18 1.70
N LYS A 371 14.08 16.01 1.72
CA LYS A 371 14.73 14.88 2.41
C LYS A 371 14.50 15.00 3.93
N SER A 372 14.23 13.87 4.58
CA SER A 372 14.10 13.78 6.05
C SER A 372 15.36 14.28 6.76
N VAL A 373 15.17 14.98 7.88
CA VAL A 373 16.26 15.39 8.80
C VAL A 373 16.63 14.23 9.73
N VAL A 374 15.64 13.41 10.11
CA VAL A 374 15.88 12.18 10.87
C VAL A 374 16.31 11.08 9.91
N THR A 375 17.52 10.55 10.11
CA THR A 375 18.01 9.34 9.43
C THR A 375 17.74 8.13 10.31
N ILE A 376 17.39 7.01 9.68
CA ILE A 376 17.05 5.77 10.38
C ILE A 376 17.76 4.64 9.64
N SER A 377 18.52 3.82 10.36
CA SER A 377 19.10 2.60 9.80
C SER A 377 18.06 1.48 9.73
N ASP A 378 18.37 0.44 8.96
CA ASP A 378 17.74 -0.85 9.20
C ASP A 378 17.95 -1.32 10.63
N PHE A 379 16.99 -2.08 11.15
CA PHE A 379 17.06 -2.67 12.47
C PHE A 379 17.39 -4.15 12.33
N ALA A 380 18.59 -4.51 12.80
CA ALA A 380 19.11 -5.87 12.77
C ALA A 380 18.58 -6.66 13.98
N TRP A 381 18.26 -7.92 13.77
CA TRP A 381 17.92 -8.83 14.86
C TRP A 381 19.17 -9.11 15.71
N THR A 382 19.05 -8.97 17.04
CA THR A 382 20.15 -9.22 17.98
C THR A 382 19.81 -10.25 19.05
N GLY A 383 18.56 -10.74 19.11
CA GLY A 383 18.15 -11.77 20.05
C GLY A 383 16.63 -11.97 20.09
N GLY A 384 16.15 -12.81 21.01
CA GLY A 384 14.73 -13.19 21.10
C GLY A 384 14.35 -14.27 20.07
N GLY A 385 13.06 -14.42 19.79
CA GLY A 385 12.61 -15.41 18.82
C GLY A 385 13.08 -15.09 17.40
N ASN A 386 13.34 -16.13 16.62
CA ASN A 386 13.67 -16.04 15.19
C ASN A 386 12.90 -17.05 14.32
N THR A 387 12.28 -18.05 14.94
CA THR A 387 11.43 -19.05 14.29
C THR A 387 10.07 -18.47 14.02
N GLY A 388 9.51 -18.81 12.86
CA GLY A 388 8.13 -18.42 12.56
C GLY A 388 7.14 -19.39 13.18
N ILE A 389 6.10 -18.84 13.80
CA ILE A 389 4.99 -19.57 14.42
C ILE A 389 3.75 -19.28 13.60
N ARG A 390 3.09 -20.34 13.11
CA ARG A 390 1.86 -20.22 12.32
C ARG A 390 0.67 -19.95 13.23
N GLN A 391 -0.15 -18.99 12.83
CA GLN A 391 -1.38 -18.61 13.51
C GLN A 391 -2.51 -18.48 12.50
N ASP A 392 -3.58 -19.21 12.75
CA ASP A 392 -4.83 -19.09 12.00
C ASP A 392 -5.67 -17.91 12.51
N PHE A 393 -6.22 -17.13 11.58
CA PHE A 393 -7.22 -16.11 11.86
C PHE A 393 -8.57 -16.53 11.30
N VAL A 394 -9.58 -16.49 12.17
CA VAL A 394 -10.98 -16.67 11.80
C VAL A 394 -11.69 -15.34 11.98
N ALA A 395 -12.26 -14.80 10.90
CA ALA A 395 -13.12 -13.64 11.02
C ALA A 395 -14.42 -14.03 11.73
N ILE A 396 -14.84 -13.26 12.72
CA ILE A 396 -16.14 -13.44 13.39
C ILE A 396 -17.23 -12.70 12.60
N ASP A 397 -18.31 -13.41 12.29
CA ASP A 397 -19.53 -12.85 11.76
C ASP A 397 -20.24 -12.05 12.85
N ARG A 398 -20.47 -10.77 12.55
CA ARG A 398 -20.92 -9.79 13.54
C ARG A 398 -22.40 -9.92 13.91
N PHE A 399 -23.20 -10.63 13.11
CA PHE A 399 -24.62 -10.85 13.37
C PHE A 399 -24.86 -12.09 14.21
N THR A 400 -24.08 -13.14 13.95
CA THR A 400 -24.23 -14.44 14.60
C THR A 400 -23.31 -14.63 15.79
N GLY A 401 -22.22 -13.84 15.89
CA GLY A 401 -21.13 -14.06 16.84
C GLY A 401 -20.28 -15.30 16.53
N GLY A 402 -20.59 -16.03 15.46
CA GLY A 402 -19.88 -17.24 15.02
C GLY A 402 -18.79 -16.95 13.98
N ALA A 403 -18.11 -17.99 13.50
CA ALA A 403 -17.13 -17.85 12.42
C ALA A 403 -17.79 -17.44 11.10
N ARG A 404 -17.19 -16.48 10.39
CA ARG A 404 -17.63 -16.03 9.07
C ARG A 404 -17.12 -16.97 7.99
N ASP A 405 -18.05 -17.49 7.19
CA ASP A 405 -17.75 -18.44 6.12
C ASP A 405 -16.73 -17.88 5.11
N LYS A 406 -15.75 -18.72 4.75
CA LYS A 406 -14.66 -18.43 3.78
C LYS A 406 -13.76 -17.23 4.11
N ALA A 407 -13.79 -16.72 5.34
CA ALA A 407 -12.96 -15.59 5.79
C ALA A 407 -11.87 -16.06 6.77
N LYS A 408 -11.26 -17.21 6.47
CA LYS A 408 -10.07 -17.72 7.15
C LYS A 408 -8.83 -17.23 6.38
N PHE A 409 -7.83 -16.78 7.11
CA PHE A 409 -6.47 -16.56 6.59
C PHE A 409 -5.47 -16.90 7.67
N ASP A 410 -4.24 -17.16 7.32
CA ASP A 410 -3.18 -17.50 8.27
C ASP A 410 -1.99 -16.54 8.17
N ALA A 411 -1.23 -16.45 9.26
CA ALA A 411 0.04 -15.74 9.26
C ALA A 411 1.08 -16.51 10.05
N GLU A 412 2.31 -16.46 9.59
CA GLU A 412 3.49 -16.82 10.34
C GLU A 412 4.09 -15.56 10.98
N TYR A 413 4.42 -15.61 12.27
CA TYR A 413 4.96 -14.48 13.02
C TYR A 413 6.19 -14.91 13.83
N VAL A 414 7.03 -13.94 14.22
CA VAL A 414 8.17 -14.16 15.11
C VAL A 414 7.78 -13.72 16.53
N HIS A 415 7.95 -14.59 17.52
CA HIS A 415 7.61 -14.27 18.90
C HIS A 415 8.74 -13.51 19.61
N ALA A 416 8.42 -12.39 20.26
CA ALA A 416 9.31 -11.59 21.10
C ALA A 416 10.73 -11.34 20.53
N PRO A 417 10.89 -10.89 19.27
CA PRO A 417 12.21 -10.58 18.74
C PRO A 417 12.80 -9.33 19.40
N VAL A 418 14.13 -9.22 19.35
CA VAL A 418 14.89 -8.03 19.76
C VAL A 418 15.61 -7.46 18.56
N PHE A 419 15.45 -6.16 18.34
CA PHE A 419 16.04 -5.45 17.22
C PHE A 419 16.87 -4.26 17.67
N GLU A 420 18.02 -4.05 17.03
CA GLU A 420 18.88 -2.89 17.26
C GLU A 420 19.08 -2.08 15.98
N GLY A 421 19.03 -0.76 16.11
CA GLY A 421 19.20 0.18 15.01
C GLY A 421 19.64 1.55 15.50
N ILE A 422 19.87 2.47 14.57
CA ILE A 422 20.40 3.80 14.83
C ILE A 422 19.45 4.86 14.25
N LEU A 423 19.13 5.86 15.05
CA LEU A 423 18.47 7.08 14.63
C LEU A 423 19.49 8.23 14.65
N GLY A 424 19.80 8.79 13.48
CA GLY A 424 20.70 9.93 13.35
C GLY A 424 19.96 11.23 13.06
N LEU A 425 20.58 12.35 13.38
CA LEU A 425 20.14 13.68 12.95
C LEU A 425 21.08 14.23 11.89
N ASP A 426 20.55 14.57 10.72
CA ASP A 426 21.31 15.20 9.65
C ASP A 426 21.55 16.68 9.96
N SER A 427 22.70 16.99 10.58
CA SER A 427 23.10 18.33 10.99
C SER A 427 23.21 19.34 9.83
N ARG A 428 23.39 18.84 8.60
CA ARG A 428 23.61 19.63 7.37
C ARG A 428 22.40 20.41 6.88
N ARG A 429 21.18 19.99 7.24
CA ARG A 429 19.95 20.46 6.57
C ARG A 429 19.23 21.59 7.31
N THR A 430 19.65 21.91 8.52
CA THR A 430 18.88 22.83 9.37
C THR A 430 19.70 23.75 10.28
N ASP A 431 21.03 23.86 10.13
CA ASP A 431 21.91 24.46 11.16
C ASP A 431 21.67 23.79 12.54
N GLY A 432 21.53 22.45 12.51
CA GLY A 432 21.05 21.64 13.63
C GLY A 432 19.52 21.55 13.72
N LEU A 433 19.00 20.52 14.40
CA LEU A 433 17.56 20.35 14.56
C LEU A 433 17.01 21.53 15.40
N PRO A 434 16.02 22.32 14.91
CA PRO A 434 15.51 23.45 15.67
C PRO A 434 14.90 22.97 16.99
N ASP A 435 14.92 23.80 18.03
CA ASP A 435 14.48 23.42 19.38
C ASP A 435 13.07 22.80 19.40
N TRP A 436 12.14 23.32 18.59
CA TRP A 436 10.80 22.72 18.43
C TRP A 436 10.83 21.29 17.85
N GLY A 437 11.77 21.02 16.94
CA GLY A 437 11.96 19.72 16.30
C GLY A 437 12.54 18.71 17.28
N LYS A 438 13.50 19.15 18.12
CA LYS A 438 14.02 18.36 19.24
C LYS A 438 12.90 18.04 20.24
N GLY A 439 12.01 19.00 20.51
CA GLY A 439 10.88 18.83 21.42
C GLY A 439 9.88 17.79 20.90
N LEU A 440 9.57 17.83 19.60
CA LEU A 440 8.71 16.83 18.98
C LEU A 440 9.35 15.43 19.01
N LEU A 441 10.64 15.33 18.68
CA LEU A 441 11.36 14.06 18.72
C LEU A 441 11.43 13.50 20.14
N ALA A 442 11.67 14.34 21.15
CA ALA A 442 11.69 13.93 22.56
C ALA A 442 10.36 13.29 22.99
N LEU A 443 9.22 13.89 22.61
CA LEU A 443 7.89 13.32 22.89
C LEU A 443 7.66 11.98 22.16
N VAL A 444 8.11 11.86 20.91
CA VAL A 444 8.04 10.60 20.16
C VAL A 444 8.88 9.51 20.83
N LEU A 445 10.09 9.84 21.28
CA LEU A 445 10.98 8.88 21.94
C LEU A 445 10.50 8.50 23.34
N ARG A 446 9.84 9.41 24.06
CA ARG A 446 9.11 9.08 25.28
C ARG A 446 8.02 8.04 25.00
N ASP A 447 7.16 8.29 24.02
CA ASP A 447 6.07 7.37 23.66
C ASP A 447 6.62 6.00 23.19
N LEU A 448 7.80 5.99 22.54
CA LEU A 448 8.50 4.76 22.21
C LEU A 448 8.96 3.98 23.46
N ARG A 449 9.52 4.68 24.45
CA ARG A 449 9.96 4.08 25.74
C ARG A 449 8.80 3.55 26.57
N GLU A 450 7.65 4.21 26.49
CA GLU A 450 6.42 3.83 27.21
C GLU A 450 5.65 2.68 26.51
N GLY A 451 6.06 2.27 25.30
CA GLY A 451 5.42 1.19 24.55
C GLY A 451 4.16 1.61 23.78
N ASP A 452 3.94 2.92 23.59
CA ASP A 452 2.79 3.49 22.87
C ASP A 452 2.89 3.33 21.33
N ILE A 453 4.10 3.03 20.85
CA ILE A 453 4.41 2.82 19.43
C ILE A 453 4.54 1.33 19.15
N THR A 454 3.78 0.86 18.16
CA THR A 454 3.82 -0.52 17.68
C THR A 454 4.36 -0.59 16.25
N PHE A 455 5.00 -1.70 15.89
CA PHE A 455 5.65 -1.86 14.59
C PHE A 455 5.08 -3.05 13.80
N GLY A 456 5.06 -2.95 12.47
CA GLY A 456 4.66 -4.05 11.59
C GLY A 456 3.15 -4.26 11.44
N PHE A 457 2.79 -5.44 10.95
CA PHE A 457 1.43 -5.91 10.68
C PHE A 457 0.64 -6.13 11.97
N GLY A 458 -0.69 -6.08 11.88
CA GLY A 458 -1.54 -6.63 12.94
C GLY A 458 -1.61 -5.81 14.23
N ARG A 459 -1.24 -4.52 14.24
CA ARG A 459 -1.32 -3.63 15.44
C ARG A 459 -2.65 -3.76 16.20
N ALA A 460 -3.78 -3.78 15.49
CA ALA A 460 -5.12 -3.90 16.09
C ALA A 460 -5.43 -5.30 16.67
N LYS A 461 -4.54 -6.27 16.45
CA LYS A 461 -4.59 -7.65 16.93
C LYS A 461 -3.49 -7.93 17.96
N GLY A 462 -2.85 -6.90 18.52
CA GLY A 462 -1.80 -7.05 19.54
C GLY A 462 -0.41 -7.37 19.00
N TYR A 463 -0.21 -7.34 17.67
CA TYR A 463 1.12 -7.55 17.10
C TYR A 463 2.00 -6.32 17.24
N GLY A 464 3.31 -6.57 17.34
CA GLY A 464 4.34 -5.54 17.24
C GLY A 464 4.40 -4.59 18.41
N VAL A 465 3.90 -5.00 19.57
CA VAL A 465 3.99 -4.26 20.83
C VAL A 465 5.42 -4.32 21.35
N VAL A 466 5.98 -3.14 21.62
CA VAL A 466 7.29 -3.01 22.26
C VAL A 466 7.09 -3.00 23.77
N ALA A 467 7.63 -4.02 24.45
CA ALA A 467 7.63 -4.08 25.92
C ALA A 467 8.59 -3.03 26.48
N ARG A 468 9.74 -2.86 25.84
CA ARG A 468 10.81 -1.97 26.31
C ARG A 468 11.62 -1.45 25.14
N ALA A 469 11.84 -0.14 25.11
CA ALA A 469 12.80 0.49 24.20
C ALA A 469 13.94 1.11 25.02
N GLU A 470 15.17 0.68 24.78
CA GLU A 470 16.36 1.34 25.30
C GLU A 470 16.89 2.35 24.28
N ILE A 471 17.26 3.53 24.75
CA ILE A 471 17.78 4.61 23.93
C ILE A 471 19.14 5.01 24.51
N SER A 472 20.19 4.99 23.69
CA SER A 472 21.55 5.43 24.07
C SER A 472 21.99 6.62 23.22
N GLY A 473 22.94 7.43 23.73
CA GLY A 473 23.44 8.62 23.02
C GLY A 473 22.54 9.86 23.12
N ASP A 474 21.68 9.90 24.14
CA ASP A 474 20.60 10.88 24.31
C ASP A 474 21.04 12.21 24.95
N GLU A 475 22.29 12.64 24.74
CA GLU A 475 22.86 13.83 25.41
C GLU A 475 22.05 15.12 25.16
N PHE A 476 21.33 15.20 24.04
CA PHE A 476 20.44 16.33 23.73
C PHE A 476 19.03 16.22 24.34
N LEU A 477 18.70 15.07 24.94
CA LEU A 477 17.46 14.78 25.69
C LEU A 477 17.66 14.91 27.20
N LYS A 478 18.67 15.66 27.68
CA LYS A 478 18.76 16.03 29.09
C LYS A 478 17.53 16.85 29.53
N ASP A 479 17.05 16.61 30.75
CA ASP A 479 15.78 17.18 31.27
C ASP A 479 15.66 18.70 31.13
N GLU A 480 16.75 19.45 31.37
CA GLU A 480 16.79 20.91 31.23
C GLU A 480 16.54 21.35 29.77
N HIS A 481 17.12 20.63 28.81
CA HIS A 481 16.93 20.91 27.38
C HIS A 481 15.56 20.44 26.88
N ILE A 482 15.03 19.32 27.37
CA ILE A 482 13.72 18.79 26.96
C ILE A 482 12.62 19.82 27.21
N LYS A 483 12.56 20.42 28.41
CA LYS A 483 11.50 21.39 28.76
C LYS A 483 11.54 22.61 27.82
N LYS A 484 12.73 23.16 27.58
CA LYS A 484 12.94 24.25 26.62
C LYS A 484 12.46 23.87 25.22
N ASN A 485 12.84 22.69 24.75
CA ASN A 485 12.53 22.20 23.41
C ASN A 485 11.02 21.94 23.23
N ILE A 486 10.34 21.39 24.23
CA ILE A 486 8.88 21.20 24.23
C ILE A 486 8.15 22.56 24.24
N ASN A 487 8.64 23.55 24.99
CA ASN A 487 8.07 24.90 24.95
C ASN A 487 8.24 25.54 23.57
N ALA A 488 9.40 25.37 22.93
CA ALA A 488 9.62 25.82 21.56
C ALA A 488 8.65 25.15 20.56
N LEU A 489 8.28 23.88 20.79
CA LEU A 489 7.24 23.20 20.02
C LEU A 489 5.87 23.85 20.19
N HIS A 490 5.43 24.15 21.41
CA HIS A 490 4.16 24.85 21.64
C HIS A 490 4.11 26.20 20.93
N VAL A 491 5.18 26.99 21.04
CA VAL A 491 5.33 28.27 20.34
C VAL A 491 5.24 28.07 18.82
N LYS A 492 5.92 27.06 18.27
CA LYS A 492 5.90 26.76 16.84
C LYS A 492 4.51 26.38 16.34
N LEU A 493 3.72 25.71 17.17
CA LEU A 493 2.34 25.31 16.84
C LEU A 493 1.34 26.47 16.99
N GLY A 494 1.75 27.62 17.55
CA GLY A 494 0.87 28.75 17.80
C GLY A 494 -0.14 28.47 18.92
N VAL A 495 0.19 27.56 19.84
CA VAL A 495 -0.67 27.13 20.93
C VAL A 495 -0.17 27.81 22.20
N ASN A 496 -0.97 28.71 22.78
CA ASN A 496 -0.66 29.28 24.09
C ASN A 496 -0.58 28.13 25.09
N GLY A 497 0.51 28.04 25.85
CA GLY A 497 0.83 26.96 26.80
C GLY A 497 -0.09 26.87 28.03
N SER A 498 -1.40 26.92 27.83
CA SER A 498 -2.46 26.76 28.83
C SER A 498 -3.34 25.54 28.51
N ALA A 499 -2.74 24.46 28.01
CA ALA A 499 -3.26 23.14 28.30
C ALA A 499 -2.45 22.67 29.51
N THR A 500 -3.03 22.74 30.71
CA THR A 500 -2.46 22.07 31.88
C THR A 500 -2.27 20.61 31.50
N ALA A 501 -1.01 20.21 31.30
CA ALA A 501 -0.67 18.81 31.12
C ALA A 501 -1.34 18.02 32.26
N PRO A 502 -2.07 16.94 31.97
CA PRO A 502 -2.53 16.08 33.05
C PRO A 502 -1.29 15.64 33.85
N PRO A 503 -1.33 15.72 35.18
CA PRO A 503 -0.17 15.37 35.99
C PRO A 503 0.24 13.94 35.67
N VAL A 504 1.52 13.76 35.34
CA VAL A 504 2.16 12.45 35.30
C VAL A 504 2.26 11.98 36.75
N THR A 505 1.24 11.28 37.23
CA THR A 505 1.39 10.48 38.45
C THR A 505 2.13 9.21 38.06
N ALA A 506 3.36 9.07 38.57
CA ALA A 506 4.06 7.80 38.61
C ALA A 506 3.11 6.72 39.15
N GLY A 507 3.17 5.53 38.55
CA GLY A 507 2.26 4.41 38.79
C GLY A 507 1.80 4.35 40.24
N ALA A 508 0.50 4.59 40.45
CA ALA A 508 -0.12 4.35 41.73
C ALA A 508 0.00 2.84 42.01
N THR A 509 0.88 2.51 42.94
CA THR A 509 0.86 1.26 43.69
C THR A 509 -0.56 0.99 44.16
N ALA A 510 -0.97 -0.28 44.04
CA ALA A 510 -2.24 -0.83 44.50
C ALA A 510 -2.73 -0.12 45.78
N GLY A 511 -3.73 0.74 45.62
CA GLY A 511 -4.29 1.56 46.67
C GLY A 511 -5.77 1.28 46.79
N GLU A 512 -6.08 0.48 47.81
CA GLU A 512 -7.32 0.37 48.57
C GLU A 512 -8.62 0.16 47.78
N GLU A 513 -9.09 -1.08 47.88
CA GLU A 513 -10.42 -1.56 47.55
C GLU A 513 -11.49 -0.59 48.08
N SER A 514 -12.11 0.16 47.16
CA SER A 514 -13.46 0.65 47.41
C SER A 514 -14.39 -0.55 47.22
N GLU A 515 -14.91 -1.09 48.32
CA GLU A 515 -16.09 -1.96 48.31
C GLU A 515 -17.25 -1.24 47.62
N GLN A 516 -17.33 -1.34 46.30
CA GLN A 516 -18.56 -1.11 45.59
C GLN A 516 -19.39 -2.37 45.77
N GLN A 517 -20.34 -2.29 46.72
CA GLN A 517 -21.35 -3.32 46.90
C GLN A 517 -21.97 -3.68 45.53
N PRO A 518 -22.05 -4.97 45.19
CA PRO A 518 -22.72 -5.40 43.97
C PRO A 518 -24.19 -4.94 44.01
N PRO A 519 -24.81 -4.65 42.85
CA PRO A 519 -26.20 -4.23 42.80
C PRO A 519 -27.07 -5.27 43.52
N ALA A 520 -27.84 -4.79 44.51
CA ALA A 520 -28.69 -5.63 45.34
C ALA A 520 -29.68 -6.42 44.46
N GLY A 521 -29.49 -7.74 44.38
CA GLY A 521 -30.44 -8.65 43.74
C GLY A 521 -29.82 -9.75 42.88
N ALA A 522 -28.92 -10.55 43.43
CA ALA A 522 -28.51 -11.82 42.80
C ALA A 522 -28.48 -12.93 43.85
N GLY A 523 -29.59 -13.67 43.96
CA GLY A 523 -29.61 -14.93 44.72
C GLY A 523 -28.81 -16.02 44.01
N GLU A 524 -28.22 -16.93 44.80
CA GLU A 524 -27.21 -17.96 44.47
C GLU A 524 -27.60 -19.03 43.43
N ASN A 525 -28.62 -18.82 42.59
CA ASN A 525 -29.08 -19.86 41.65
C ASN A 525 -29.62 -19.32 40.32
N ARG A 526 -29.00 -18.25 39.80
CA ARG A 526 -29.44 -17.68 38.52
C ARG A 526 -28.58 -18.22 37.37
N PHE A 527 -29.15 -19.16 36.61
CA PHE A 527 -28.65 -19.56 35.30
C PHE A 527 -28.40 -18.32 34.44
N HIS A 528 -27.12 -17.98 34.22
CA HIS A 528 -26.72 -16.93 33.29
C HIS A 528 -26.94 -17.43 31.88
N ASN A 529 -28.01 -16.96 31.24
CA ASN A 529 -28.20 -17.23 29.81
C ASN A 529 -27.04 -16.59 29.03
N PRO A 530 -26.20 -17.36 28.31
CA PRO A 530 -25.05 -16.83 27.57
C PRO A 530 -25.45 -15.88 26.43
N TYR A 531 -26.75 -15.87 26.07
CA TYR A 531 -27.34 -14.92 25.13
C TYR A 531 -28.04 -13.76 25.85
N HIS A 532 -27.33 -13.08 26.74
CA HIS A 532 -27.82 -11.82 27.30
C HIS A 532 -27.83 -10.76 26.20
N PHE A 533 -28.93 -10.70 25.43
CA PHE A 533 -29.17 -9.60 24.52
C PHE A 533 -29.25 -8.33 25.35
N VAL A 534 -28.24 -7.46 25.19
CA VAL A 534 -28.30 -6.09 25.73
C VAL A 534 -29.60 -5.48 25.17
N PRO A 535 -30.56 -5.06 26.01
CA PRO A 535 -31.83 -4.55 25.53
C PRO A 535 -31.58 -3.33 24.64
N ILE A 536 -31.80 -3.50 23.34
CA ILE A 536 -31.59 -2.48 22.31
C ILE A 536 -32.67 -1.41 22.51
N GLN A 537 -32.30 -0.26 23.09
CA GLN A 537 -33.16 0.92 23.03
C GLN A 537 -33.32 1.33 21.56
N LYS A 538 -34.50 1.81 21.13
CA LYS A 538 -34.65 2.30 19.75
C LYS A 538 -33.66 3.46 19.50
N PRO A 539 -32.77 3.35 18.50
CA PRO A 539 -31.82 4.42 18.21
C PRO A 539 -32.54 5.69 17.76
N LYS A 540 -32.06 6.85 18.22
CA LYS A 540 -32.41 8.15 17.63
C LYS A 540 -31.57 8.35 16.37
N THR A 541 -32.03 7.82 15.26
CA THR A 541 -31.32 7.87 13.98
C THR A 541 -31.29 9.25 13.33
N ALA A 542 -32.06 10.22 13.85
CA ALA A 542 -32.10 11.59 13.36
C ALA A 542 -30.79 12.37 13.62
N ASP A 543 -30.01 11.94 14.62
CA ASP A 543 -28.76 12.59 15.04
C ASP A 543 -27.51 11.86 14.52
N TRP A 544 -27.68 10.87 13.63
CA TRP A 544 -26.57 10.09 13.10
C TRP A 544 -25.84 10.85 12.00
N LEU A 545 -24.51 10.88 12.09
CA LEU A 545 -23.65 11.43 11.05
C LEU A 545 -23.68 10.55 9.79
N THR A 546 -23.67 11.17 8.62
CA THR A 546 -23.52 10.54 7.30
C THR A 546 -22.07 10.11 7.05
N LYS A 547 -21.85 9.12 6.17
CA LYS A 547 -20.50 8.62 5.83
C LYS A 547 -19.59 9.72 5.27
N GLU A 548 -20.15 10.70 4.58
CA GLU A 548 -19.45 11.85 4.04
C GLU A 548 -18.95 12.79 5.15
N GLU A 549 -19.74 12.98 6.21
CA GLU A 549 -19.33 13.73 7.42
C GLU A 549 -18.22 12.98 8.19
N PHE A 550 -18.15 11.65 8.10
CA PHE A 550 -17.02 10.89 8.63
C PHE A 550 -15.69 11.14 7.89
N LYS A 551 -15.69 11.78 6.71
CA LYS A 551 -14.46 12.16 5.99
C LYS A 551 -13.96 13.56 6.36
N ASP A 552 -14.79 14.37 7.01
CA ASP A 552 -14.42 15.70 7.46
C ASP A 552 -13.67 15.60 8.80
N PRO A 553 -12.39 16.01 8.89
CA PRO A 553 -11.58 15.90 10.10
C PRO A 553 -12.14 16.64 11.33
N GLU A 554 -13.08 17.57 11.15
CA GLU A 554 -13.68 18.34 12.26
C GLU A 554 -14.97 17.72 12.82
N THR A 555 -15.71 16.96 12.00
CA THR A 555 -16.98 16.31 12.38
C THR A 555 -16.86 14.79 12.53
N SER A 556 -15.77 14.20 12.02
CA SER A 556 -15.41 12.80 12.13
C SER A 556 -15.18 12.34 13.58
N HIS A 557 -15.75 11.17 13.92
CA HIS A 557 -15.39 10.27 15.04
C HIS A 557 -14.04 10.51 15.73
N HIS A 558 -14.04 10.44 17.07
CA HIS A 558 -12.83 10.41 17.91
C HIS A 558 -11.97 9.21 17.55
N THR A 559 -10.99 9.43 16.68
CA THR A 559 -9.97 8.44 16.38
C THR A 559 -8.84 8.55 17.41
N HIS A 560 -8.06 7.49 17.58
CA HIS A 560 -6.80 7.51 18.31
C HIS A 560 -5.73 8.42 17.66
N ALA A 561 -6.10 9.32 16.74
CA ALA A 561 -5.21 10.27 16.10
C ALA A 561 -4.91 11.49 16.96
N ARG A 562 -5.66 11.71 18.06
CA ARG A 562 -5.47 12.78 19.05
C ARG A 562 -5.87 12.30 20.44
N TYR A 563 -5.25 12.85 21.48
CA TYR A 563 -5.81 12.78 22.83
C TYR A 563 -6.66 14.02 23.09
N PHE A 564 -7.85 13.82 23.65
CA PHE A 564 -8.74 14.89 24.06
C PHE A 564 -8.95 14.81 25.56
N ASP A 565 -8.74 15.92 26.27
CA ASP A 565 -9.07 16.00 27.71
C ASP A 565 -10.57 16.22 27.90
N ASN A 566 -11.20 17.01 27.02
CA ASN A 566 -12.63 17.28 27.02
C ASN A 566 -13.19 17.37 25.61
N LEU A 567 -14.47 17.04 25.46
CA LEU A 567 -15.28 17.25 24.26
C LEU A 567 -16.67 17.73 24.67
N ASN A 568 -17.14 18.84 24.08
CA ASN A 568 -18.45 19.42 24.41
C ASN A 568 -18.63 19.55 25.94
N SER A 569 -17.59 20.02 26.62
CA SER A 569 -17.51 20.15 28.08
C SER A 569 -17.60 18.84 28.88
N LYS A 570 -17.47 17.68 28.23
CA LYS A 570 -17.38 16.36 28.88
C LYS A 570 -15.96 15.86 28.87
N LYS A 571 -15.48 15.43 30.04
CA LYS A 571 -14.16 14.81 30.19
C LYS A 571 -14.07 13.52 29.38
N ILE A 572 -13.02 13.40 28.56
CA ILE A 572 -12.69 12.19 27.82
C ILE A 572 -11.51 11.50 28.49
N TYR A 573 -11.59 10.18 28.61
CA TYR A 573 -10.51 9.36 29.11
C TYR A 573 -9.82 8.65 27.97
N ASN A 574 -8.49 8.71 27.97
CA ASN A 574 -7.64 7.98 27.04
C ASN A 574 -6.58 7.25 27.86
N GLY A 575 -6.28 6.00 27.51
CA GLY A 575 -5.27 5.23 28.23
C GLY A 575 -5.33 3.74 27.92
N ARG A 576 -4.56 2.98 28.69
CA ARG A 576 -4.51 1.52 28.65
C ARG A 576 -5.37 0.96 29.78
N LEU A 577 -6.31 0.08 29.44
CA LEU A 577 -7.03 -0.72 30.41
C LEU A 577 -6.28 -2.03 30.62
N LEU A 578 -5.79 -2.23 31.85
CA LEU A 578 -5.21 -3.50 32.28
C LEU A 578 -6.31 -4.29 32.97
N CYS A 579 -6.64 -5.44 32.42
CA CYS A 579 -7.66 -6.33 32.96
C CYS A 579 -7.09 -7.74 33.11
N ARG A 580 -7.59 -8.44 34.14
CA ARG A 580 -7.40 -9.88 34.32
C ARG A 580 -8.73 -10.56 34.05
N LEU A 581 -8.70 -11.66 33.30
CA LEU A 581 -9.85 -12.50 33.04
C LEU A 581 -9.66 -13.82 33.77
N GLU A 582 -10.73 -14.31 34.39
CA GLU A 582 -10.78 -15.61 35.05
C GLU A 582 -11.93 -16.42 34.46
N THR A 583 -11.67 -17.70 34.16
CA THR A 583 -12.68 -18.59 33.58
C THR A 583 -13.59 -19.13 34.67
N GLU A 584 -14.83 -18.65 34.74
CA GLU A 584 -15.85 -19.17 35.68
C GLU A 584 -16.44 -20.52 35.26
N THR A 585 -16.43 -20.81 33.95
CA THR A 585 -16.91 -22.06 33.36
C THR A 585 -15.90 -22.59 32.34
N PRO A 586 -15.95 -23.89 31.97
CA PRO A 586 -15.06 -24.44 30.94
C PRO A 586 -15.13 -23.64 29.64
N LEU A 587 -13.98 -23.09 29.23
CA LEU A 587 -13.83 -22.30 28.02
C LEU A 587 -13.06 -23.10 26.97
N PHE A 588 -13.63 -23.23 25.77
CA PHE A 588 -12.93 -23.80 24.62
C PHE A 588 -12.71 -22.73 23.56
N ILE A 589 -11.45 -22.56 23.15
CA ILE A 589 -11.06 -21.72 22.03
C ILE A 589 -10.28 -22.59 21.07
N GLY A 590 -10.84 -22.81 19.88
CA GLY A 590 -10.22 -23.66 18.87
C GLY A 590 -9.01 -23.01 18.20
N GLY A 591 -7.92 -23.77 18.12
CA GLY A 591 -6.70 -23.47 17.36
C GLY A 591 -6.58 -24.33 16.10
N ALA A 592 -5.46 -25.04 15.97
CA ALA A 592 -5.19 -25.89 14.81
C ALA A 592 -6.17 -27.07 14.70
N ARG A 593 -6.46 -27.48 13.46
CA ARG A 593 -7.33 -28.63 13.16
C ARG A 593 -6.47 -29.80 12.70
N THR A 594 -6.78 -30.99 13.19
CA THR A 594 -6.17 -32.22 12.69
C THR A 594 -6.95 -32.68 11.46
N GLU A 595 -6.34 -32.64 10.28
CA GLU A 595 -6.98 -33.14 9.07
C GLU A 595 -7.05 -34.68 9.09
N GLY A 596 -8.17 -35.26 8.64
CA GLY A 596 -8.33 -36.71 8.49
C GLY A 596 -9.04 -37.44 9.64
N THR A 597 -9.51 -36.73 10.67
CA THR A 597 -10.34 -37.31 11.73
C THR A 597 -11.83 -36.99 11.50
N GLU A 598 -12.70 -37.98 11.72
CA GLU A 598 -14.15 -37.77 11.89
C GLU A 598 -14.60 -38.31 13.26
N PRO A 599 -15.03 -37.44 14.20
CA PRO A 599 -15.21 -36.00 14.07
C PRO A 599 -13.89 -35.22 13.91
N LEU A 600 -13.96 -34.02 13.33
CA LEU A 600 -12.82 -33.14 13.12
C LEU A 600 -12.27 -32.69 14.49
N GLU A 601 -11.05 -33.09 14.82
CA GLU A 601 -10.41 -32.70 16.08
C GLU A 601 -9.85 -31.28 15.97
N ILE A 602 -10.14 -30.46 16.97
CA ILE A 602 -9.69 -29.08 17.07
C ILE A 602 -8.89 -28.94 18.36
N ALA A 603 -7.59 -28.69 18.25
CA ALA A 603 -6.74 -28.45 19.40
C ALA A 603 -7.10 -27.12 20.08
N PRO A 604 -6.90 -26.96 21.40
CA PRO A 604 -7.02 -25.66 22.04
C PRO A 604 -6.03 -24.66 21.44
N PHE A 605 -6.40 -23.39 21.41
CA PHE A 605 -5.47 -22.33 21.05
C PHE A 605 -4.41 -22.16 22.15
N LEU A 606 -3.15 -22.27 21.75
CA LEU A 606 -2.00 -22.13 22.63
C LEU A 606 -1.16 -20.90 22.23
N LEU A 607 -0.64 -20.20 23.23
CA LEU A 607 0.42 -19.22 23.11
C LEU A 607 1.51 -19.64 24.10
N ASP A 608 2.74 -19.80 23.65
CA ASP A 608 3.86 -20.29 24.47
C ASP A 608 3.56 -21.64 25.15
N ASP A 609 2.94 -22.55 24.40
CA ASP A 609 2.45 -23.86 24.87
C ASP A 609 1.47 -23.79 26.06
N GLN A 610 0.92 -22.61 26.34
CA GLN A 610 -0.10 -22.38 27.36
C GLN A 610 -1.45 -22.03 26.72
N PRO A 611 -2.58 -22.48 27.29
CA PRO A 611 -3.90 -22.05 26.84
C PRO A 611 -4.03 -20.53 26.85
N ALA A 612 -4.45 -19.96 25.72
CA ALA A 612 -4.55 -18.51 25.57
C ALA A 612 -5.83 -18.09 24.85
N ILE A 613 -6.18 -16.81 24.99
CA ILE A 613 -7.29 -16.21 24.25
C ILE A 613 -6.72 -15.32 23.14
N PRO A 614 -6.98 -15.63 21.85
CA PRO A 614 -6.53 -14.79 20.74
C PRO A 614 -7.07 -13.37 20.87
N ALA A 615 -6.21 -12.37 20.66
CA ALA A 615 -6.60 -10.96 20.68
C ALA A 615 -7.74 -10.65 19.70
N THR A 616 -7.81 -11.35 18.56
CA THR A 616 -8.90 -11.21 17.59
C THR A 616 -10.25 -11.66 18.12
N THR A 617 -10.26 -12.72 18.95
CA THR A 617 -11.48 -13.24 19.59
C THR A 617 -12.00 -12.25 20.63
N LEU A 618 -11.11 -11.77 21.53
CA LEU A 618 -11.47 -10.73 22.50
C LEU A 618 -11.95 -9.45 21.82
N ARG A 619 -11.22 -8.98 20.81
CA ARG A 619 -11.61 -7.79 20.05
C ARG A 619 -12.96 -7.99 19.38
N GLY A 620 -13.20 -9.14 18.75
CA GLY A 620 -14.47 -9.44 18.08
C GLY A 620 -15.65 -9.41 19.05
N MET A 621 -15.51 -10.09 20.19
CA MET A 621 -16.52 -10.13 21.25
C MET A 621 -16.78 -8.74 21.84
N LEU A 622 -15.72 -8.03 22.26
CA LEU A 622 -15.85 -6.67 22.80
C LEU A 622 -16.46 -5.70 21.79
N SER A 623 -16.04 -5.79 20.52
CA SER A 623 -16.60 -4.94 19.46
C SER A 623 -18.09 -5.22 19.26
N SER A 624 -18.51 -6.49 19.22
CA SER A 624 -19.93 -6.86 19.09
C SER A 624 -20.77 -6.33 20.26
N ILE A 625 -20.27 -6.48 21.50
CA ILE A 625 -20.95 -5.98 22.69
C ILE A 625 -21.04 -4.45 22.67
N VAL A 626 -19.95 -3.74 22.37
CA VAL A 626 -19.92 -2.27 22.32
C VAL A 626 -20.78 -1.73 21.19
N GLU A 627 -20.74 -2.34 20.00
CA GLU A 627 -21.58 -1.95 18.87
C GLU A 627 -23.07 -2.11 19.21
N ALA A 628 -23.45 -3.24 19.82
CA ALA A 628 -24.83 -3.49 20.27
C ALA A 628 -25.26 -2.55 21.40
N ALA A 629 -24.40 -2.35 22.41
CA ALA A 629 -24.71 -1.50 23.56
C ALA A 629 -24.77 0.00 23.21
N SER A 630 -23.97 0.43 22.22
CA SER A 630 -23.91 1.83 21.80
C SER A 630 -25.00 2.22 20.79
N ASN A 631 -25.77 1.25 20.26
CA ASN A 631 -26.69 1.49 19.15
C ASN A 631 -26.04 2.20 17.95
N SER A 632 -24.73 2.01 17.75
CA SER A 632 -23.97 2.65 16.67
C SER A 632 -24.29 2.02 15.31
N SER A 633 -24.03 2.75 14.22
CA SER A 633 -24.08 2.15 12.89
C SER A 633 -23.04 1.03 12.81
N LEU A 634 -23.48 -0.18 12.46
CA LEU A 634 -22.55 -1.29 12.23
C LEU A 634 -21.57 -0.85 11.12
N ARG A 635 -20.27 -0.87 11.40
CA ARG A 635 -19.18 -0.38 10.52
C ARG A 635 -19.19 -0.99 9.09
N VAL A 636 -20.00 -2.01 8.86
CA VAL A 636 -20.13 -2.80 7.62
C VAL A 636 -21.38 -2.46 6.82
N LEU A 637 -22.40 -1.92 7.48
CA LEU A 637 -23.65 -1.56 6.84
C LEU A 637 -23.48 -0.16 6.26
N GLU A 638 -23.07 -0.14 5.01
CA GLU A 638 -23.09 1.08 4.20
C GLU A 638 -24.51 1.34 3.72
N ASP A 639 -24.88 2.61 3.54
CA ASP A 639 -26.16 2.97 2.90
C ASP A 639 -26.08 2.74 1.38
N LYS A 640 -25.91 1.47 1.01
CA LYS A 640 -25.84 1.01 -0.38
C LYS A 640 -26.78 -0.18 -0.58
N GLN A 641 -27.28 -0.32 -1.79
CA GLN A 641 -28.04 -1.51 -2.17
C GLN A 641 -27.13 -2.74 -2.13
N PHE A 642 -27.30 -3.56 -1.09
CA PHE A 642 -26.74 -4.91 -1.07
C PHE A 642 -27.61 -5.82 -1.93
N SER A 643 -27.08 -6.25 -3.08
CA SER A 643 -27.70 -7.32 -3.86
C SER A 643 -27.13 -8.66 -3.44
N ARG A 644 -28.00 -9.56 -2.94
CA ARG A 644 -27.65 -10.97 -2.73
C ARG A 644 -28.01 -11.74 -3.99
N ARG A 645 -27.05 -12.42 -4.59
CA ARG A 645 -27.32 -13.45 -5.59
C ARG A 645 -27.79 -14.69 -4.87
N MET A 646 -29.02 -15.10 -5.15
CA MET A 646 -29.46 -16.46 -4.85
C MET A 646 -28.56 -17.43 -5.62
N ASP A 647 -28.26 -18.58 -5.02
CA ASP A 647 -27.55 -19.64 -5.71
C ASP A 647 -28.32 -20.05 -6.98
N MET A 648 -27.65 -20.59 -8.01
CA MET A 648 -28.29 -20.99 -9.27
C MET A 648 -29.46 -21.96 -9.07
N LYS A 649 -29.42 -22.73 -7.97
CA LYS A 649 -30.47 -23.66 -7.55
C LYS A 649 -31.70 -22.98 -6.93
N GLU A 650 -31.56 -21.75 -6.46
CA GLU A 650 -32.60 -20.96 -5.77
C GLU A 650 -33.13 -19.77 -6.62
N ASN A 651 -32.76 -19.72 -7.90
CA ASN A 651 -33.15 -18.63 -8.79
C ASN A 651 -34.68 -18.55 -8.98
N LEU A 652 -35.21 -17.31 -8.99
CA LEU A 652 -36.59 -16.99 -9.37
C LEU A 652 -36.58 -16.39 -10.80
N PRO A 653 -36.77 -17.20 -11.85
CA PRO A 653 -36.63 -16.75 -13.24
C PRO A 653 -37.78 -15.86 -13.77
N ALA A 654 -38.82 -15.65 -12.96
CA ALA A 654 -39.95 -14.78 -13.26
C ALA A 654 -39.68 -13.34 -12.79
N PHE A 655 -40.10 -12.36 -13.57
CA PHE A 655 -39.92 -10.94 -13.28
C PHE A 655 -41.26 -10.27 -12.95
N GLY A 656 -41.25 -9.41 -11.94
CA GLY A 656 -42.36 -8.53 -11.57
C GLY A 656 -41.85 -7.26 -10.91
N MET A 657 -42.70 -6.24 -10.82
CA MET A 657 -42.40 -4.94 -10.24
C MET A 657 -43.42 -4.60 -9.17
N LEU A 658 -42.96 -4.16 -7.99
CA LEU A 658 -43.86 -3.62 -6.98
C LEU A 658 -44.15 -2.15 -7.31
N LEU A 659 -45.44 -1.82 -7.39
CA LEU A 659 -45.93 -0.48 -7.66
C LEU A 659 -46.70 0.03 -6.45
N GLN A 660 -46.45 1.29 -6.09
CA GLN A 660 -47.33 2.05 -5.19
C GLN A 660 -48.10 3.09 -6.01
N PRO A 661 -49.37 2.84 -6.35
CA PRO A 661 -50.19 3.82 -7.06
C PRO A 661 -50.26 5.12 -6.25
N LYS A 662 -50.23 6.29 -6.92
CA LYS A 662 -50.39 7.60 -6.26
C LYS A 662 -51.66 7.59 -5.39
N GLY A 663 -51.50 7.82 -4.08
CA GLY A 663 -52.60 7.84 -3.11
C GLY A 663 -52.97 6.47 -2.49
N ALA A 664 -52.32 5.36 -2.88
CA ALA A 664 -52.60 4.05 -2.32
C ALA A 664 -51.68 3.68 -1.14
N LYS A 665 -52.27 3.18 -0.05
CA LYS A 665 -51.54 2.64 1.13
C LYS A 665 -51.01 1.21 0.92
N LYS A 666 -51.38 0.53 -0.17
CA LYS A 666 -51.00 -0.87 -0.45
C LYS A 666 -50.18 -0.96 -1.73
N LEU A 667 -49.07 -1.70 -1.66
CA LEU A 667 -48.27 -2.09 -2.82
C LEU A 667 -49.05 -3.09 -3.68
N LYS A 668 -48.92 -2.98 -5.00
CA LYS A 668 -49.44 -3.93 -5.99
C LYS A 668 -48.28 -4.53 -6.78
N LEU A 669 -48.36 -5.83 -7.07
CA LEU A 669 -47.39 -6.50 -7.93
C LEU A 669 -47.85 -6.38 -9.39
N LEU A 670 -47.01 -5.80 -10.24
CA LEU A 670 -47.14 -5.83 -11.69
C LEU A 670 -46.30 -7.00 -12.24
N PRO A 671 -46.92 -8.10 -12.71
CA PRO A 671 -46.19 -9.16 -13.40
C PRO A 671 -45.60 -8.64 -14.72
N LEU A 672 -44.33 -8.95 -15.01
CA LEU A 672 -43.62 -8.48 -16.21
C LEU A 672 -43.21 -9.60 -17.16
N ALA A 673 -42.67 -10.70 -16.64
CA ALA A 673 -42.29 -11.83 -17.48
C ALA A 673 -42.34 -13.16 -16.72
N LEU A 674 -42.95 -14.16 -17.35
CA LEU A 674 -42.95 -15.56 -16.91
C LEU A 674 -41.53 -16.16 -16.99
N PRO A 675 -41.27 -17.24 -16.22
CA PRO A 675 -40.02 -17.96 -16.30
C PRO A 675 -39.93 -18.75 -17.61
N SER A 676 -38.73 -19.26 -17.93
CA SER A 676 -38.55 -20.19 -19.04
C SER A 676 -39.08 -21.57 -18.65
N PHE A 677 -39.74 -22.24 -19.59
CA PHE A 677 -40.34 -23.56 -19.36
C PHE A 677 -39.77 -24.59 -20.34
N LYS A 678 -39.74 -25.86 -19.94
CA LYS A 678 -39.36 -26.96 -20.83
C LYS A 678 -40.50 -27.22 -21.83
N CYS A 679 -40.16 -27.38 -23.09
CA CYS A 679 -41.12 -27.54 -24.19
C CYS A 679 -40.65 -28.62 -25.18
N ASP A 680 -41.52 -28.99 -26.10
CA ASP A 680 -41.15 -29.79 -27.26
C ASP A 680 -40.50 -28.93 -28.36
N SER A 681 -40.15 -29.55 -29.48
CA SER A 681 -39.52 -28.89 -30.64
C SER A 681 -40.43 -27.89 -31.35
N ARG A 682 -41.75 -27.91 -31.08
CA ARG A 682 -42.75 -26.98 -31.61
C ARG A 682 -43.11 -25.87 -30.61
N GLY A 683 -42.49 -25.86 -29.42
CA GLY A 683 -42.70 -24.86 -28.39
C GLY A 683 -43.90 -25.13 -27.48
N GLN A 684 -44.55 -26.29 -27.62
CA GLN A 684 -45.61 -26.72 -26.71
C GLN A 684 -45.00 -27.21 -25.40
N LEU A 685 -45.56 -26.77 -24.28
CA LEU A 685 -45.04 -27.13 -22.96
C LEU A 685 -45.14 -28.64 -22.71
N GLU A 686 -44.06 -29.25 -22.22
CA GLU A 686 -44.08 -30.66 -21.84
C GLU A 686 -44.97 -30.90 -20.59
N ASN A 687 -45.12 -29.89 -19.73
CA ASN A 687 -45.89 -29.95 -18.49
C ASN A 687 -46.81 -28.72 -18.34
N PHE A 688 -47.87 -28.86 -17.54
CA PHE A 688 -48.75 -27.75 -17.20
C PHE A 688 -48.02 -26.63 -16.44
N VAL A 689 -48.48 -25.39 -16.59
CA VAL A 689 -47.91 -24.26 -15.88
C VAL A 689 -48.27 -24.33 -14.39
N PRO A 690 -47.28 -24.28 -13.47
CA PRO A 690 -47.55 -24.34 -12.04
C PRO A 690 -48.55 -23.27 -11.58
N ALA A 691 -49.52 -23.65 -10.74
CA ALA A 691 -50.61 -22.78 -10.29
C ALA A 691 -50.16 -21.49 -9.62
N LYS A 692 -48.95 -21.46 -9.04
CA LYS A 692 -48.35 -20.23 -8.47
C LYS A 692 -48.17 -19.13 -9.51
N TRP A 693 -47.92 -19.48 -10.78
CA TRP A 693 -47.72 -18.51 -11.85
C TRP A 693 -49.04 -18.02 -12.41
N THR A 694 -50.03 -18.89 -12.60
CA THR A 694 -51.36 -18.50 -13.10
C THR A 694 -52.14 -17.65 -12.10
N ARG A 695 -51.86 -17.77 -10.79
CA ARG A 695 -52.41 -16.88 -9.75
C ARG A 695 -51.85 -15.46 -9.79
N ILE A 696 -50.61 -15.29 -10.24
CA ILE A 696 -49.90 -13.99 -10.27
C ILE A 696 -50.03 -13.34 -11.65
N PHE A 697 -50.01 -14.13 -12.72
CA PHE A 697 -50.05 -13.69 -14.11
C PHE A 697 -51.45 -13.93 -14.70
N HIS A 698 -52.35 -12.96 -14.53
CA HIS A 698 -53.70 -13.02 -15.10
C HIS A 698 -53.68 -13.11 -16.64
N VAL A 699 -52.68 -12.50 -17.26
CA VAL A 699 -52.37 -12.60 -18.70
C VAL A 699 -50.94 -13.16 -18.81
N PRO A 700 -50.68 -14.11 -19.72
CA PRO A 700 -49.35 -14.69 -19.86
C PRO A 700 -48.38 -13.71 -20.53
N CYS A 701 -47.50 -13.11 -19.72
CA CYS A 701 -46.45 -12.23 -20.21
C CYS A 701 -45.16 -13.04 -20.44
N VAL A 702 -44.73 -13.22 -21.69
CA VAL A 702 -43.47 -13.90 -22.03
C VAL A 702 -42.41 -12.91 -22.51
N LYS A 703 -41.14 -13.30 -22.43
CA LYS A 703 -40.01 -12.47 -22.89
C LYS A 703 -40.04 -12.35 -24.42
N VAL A 704 -39.54 -11.23 -24.94
CA VAL A 704 -39.32 -11.04 -26.37
C VAL A 704 -37.86 -10.64 -26.55
N TYR A 705 -37.18 -11.28 -27.50
CA TYR A 705 -35.80 -10.95 -27.84
C TYR A 705 -35.83 -10.14 -29.14
N VAL A 706 -35.24 -8.95 -29.09
CA VAL A 706 -35.12 -8.05 -30.22
C VAL A 706 -33.68 -8.12 -30.69
N ASP A 707 -33.48 -8.49 -31.94
CA ASP A 707 -32.14 -8.54 -32.53
C ASP A 707 -31.74 -7.15 -33.05
N GLY A 708 -30.48 -6.81 -32.89
CA GLY A 708 -29.93 -5.51 -33.27
C GLY A 708 -28.42 -5.42 -33.12
N TYR A 709 -27.74 -6.56 -32.92
CA TYR A 709 -26.30 -6.65 -32.77
C TYR A 709 -25.70 -7.63 -33.78
N ALA A 710 -24.64 -7.22 -34.45
CA ALA A 710 -23.79 -8.08 -35.26
C ALA A 710 -22.54 -8.51 -34.46
N PRO A 711 -22.08 -9.77 -34.59
CA PRO A 711 -20.82 -10.21 -33.99
C PRO A 711 -19.63 -9.48 -34.61
N ASP A 712 -18.70 -8.99 -33.78
CA ASP A 712 -17.40 -8.45 -34.19
C ASP A 712 -16.28 -9.36 -33.65
N THR A 713 -15.26 -9.63 -34.48
CA THR A 713 -14.15 -10.54 -34.16
C THR A 713 -13.27 -10.04 -33.01
N ASN A 714 -13.36 -8.76 -32.64
CA ASN A 714 -12.59 -8.12 -31.55
C ASN A 714 -13.39 -7.86 -30.26
N ARG A 715 -14.30 -8.78 -29.89
CA ARG A 715 -14.97 -8.87 -28.57
C ARG A 715 -16.03 -7.81 -28.19
N LYS A 716 -16.47 -6.91 -29.08
CA LYS A 716 -17.61 -6.00 -28.80
C LYS A 716 -18.70 -6.08 -29.87
N PRO A 717 -19.95 -6.44 -29.53
CA PRO A 717 -21.05 -6.49 -30.52
C PRO A 717 -21.33 -5.08 -31.08
N ARG A 718 -21.45 -4.95 -32.40
CA ARG A 718 -21.80 -3.67 -33.06
C ARG A 718 -23.28 -3.64 -33.39
N TYR A 719 -23.89 -2.45 -33.40
CA TYR A 719 -25.27 -2.32 -33.85
C TYR A 719 -25.41 -2.71 -35.32
N VAL A 720 -26.48 -3.43 -35.65
CA VAL A 720 -26.89 -3.63 -37.05
C VAL A 720 -27.41 -2.31 -37.59
N HIS A 721 -26.81 -1.81 -38.67
CA HIS A 721 -27.18 -0.52 -39.24
C HIS A 721 -28.66 -0.47 -39.64
N GLY A 722 -29.37 0.57 -39.18
CA GLY A 722 -30.81 0.71 -39.42
C GLY A 722 -31.72 -0.13 -38.52
N SER A 723 -31.16 -0.86 -37.55
CA SER A 723 -31.96 -1.53 -36.50
C SER A 723 -32.51 -0.53 -35.49
N PHE A 724 -33.55 -0.95 -34.74
CA PHE A 724 -34.12 -0.15 -33.66
C PHE A 724 -33.06 0.29 -32.63
N LEU A 725 -32.09 -0.57 -32.31
CA LEU A 725 -31.01 -0.26 -31.37
C LEU A 725 -30.02 0.78 -31.93
N ASP A 726 -29.77 0.79 -33.25
CA ASP A 726 -28.93 1.78 -33.93
C ASP A 726 -29.62 3.15 -34.02
N THR A 727 -30.91 3.17 -34.40
CA THR A 727 -31.67 4.39 -34.68
C THR A 727 -32.19 5.10 -33.42
N VAL A 728 -32.71 4.35 -32.43
CA VAL A 728 -33.38 4.93 -31.26
C VAL A 728 -32.46 5.02 -30.05
N ARG A 729 -31.42 4.19 -29.97
CA ARG A 729 -30.45 4.10 -28.85
C ARG A 729 -31.10 4.15 -27.45
N PRO A 730 -32.03 3.24 -27.16
CA PRO A 730 -32.81 3.31 -25.93
C PRO A 730 -31.99 3.02 -24.66
N VAL A 731 -32.48 3.55 -23.54
CA VAL A 731 -31.93 3.29 -22.20
C VAL A 731 -32.58 2.05 -21.59
N SER A 732 -31.78 1.19 -20.94
CA SER A 732 -32.30 0.07 -20.16
C SER A 732 -33.28 0.56 -19.11
N PHE A 733 -34.44 -0.09 -19.01
CA PHE A 733 -35.46 0.29 -18.05
C PHE A 733 -34.91 0.28 -16.62
N SER A 734 -35.03 1.42 -15.92
CA SER A 734 -34.78 1.58 -14.49
C SER A 734 -36.07 1.98 -13.76
N ALA A 735 -36.16 1.68 -12.47
CA ALA A 735 -37.34 2.05 -11.67
C ALA A 735 -37.50 3.57 -11.51
N ASN A 736 -36.42 4.34 -11.70
CA ASN A 736 -36.39 5.80 -11.51
C ASN A 736 -36.77 6.58 -12.78
N GLU A 737 -36.47 6.04 -13.97
CA GLU A 737 -36.64 6.72 -15.26
C GLU A 737 -37.65 6.02 -16.20
N GLY A 738 -38.40 5.04 -15.66
CA GLY A 738 -39.13 3.99 -16.38
C GLY A 738 -39.93 4.37 -17.63
N ASN A 739 -39.28 4.28 -18.80
CA ASN A 739 -39.91 4.40 -20.11
C ASN A 739 -40.57 3.08 -20.54
N PHE A 740 -41.85 3.13 -20.92
CA PHE A 740 -42.56 2.00 -21.53
C PHE A 740 -42.47 2.05 -23.04
N TRP A 741 -42.40 0.87 -23.63
CA TRP A 741 -42.31 0.66 -25.07
C TRP A 741 -43.48 -0.19 -25.55
N TYR A 742 -43.88 -0.01 -26.80
CA TYR A 742 -45.04 -0.66 -27.39
C TYR A 742 -44.63 -1.43 -28.63
N MET A 743 -44.98 -2.71 -28.71
CA MET A 743 -44.61 -3.57 -29.84
C MET A 743 -45.78 -4.46 -30.25
N LYS A 744 -45.95 -4.70 -31.55
CA LYS A 744 -46.93 -5.65 -32.06
C LYS A 744 -46.49 -7.07 -31.74
N LEU A 745 -47.32 -7.80 -31.00
CA LEU A 745 -47.01 -9.12 -30.48
C LEU A 745 -48.22 -10.04 -30.64
N GLY A 746 -47.94 -11.35 -30.71
CA GLY A 746 -49.00 -12.35 -30.69
C GLY A 746 -49.72 -12.32 -29.36
N THR A 747 -51.03 -12.53 -29.41
CA THR A 747 -51.82 -12.72 -28.20
C THR A 747 -51.43 -14.06 -27.60
N ASN A 748 -50.91 -14.01 -26.38
CA ASN A 748 -50.63 -15.22 -25.60
C ASN A 748 -51.88 -15.55 -24.79
N ASP A 749 -52.25 -16.82 -24.79
CA ASP A 749 -53.48 -17.26 -24.13
C ASP A 749 -53.19 -18.42 -23.18
N TRP A 750 -53.96 -18.41 -22.08
CA TRP A 750 -54.06 -19.55 -21.19
C TRP A 750 -55.06 -20.56 -21.77
N ILE A 751 -54.58 -21.71 -22.22
CA ILE A 751 -55.45 -22.82 -22.61
C ILE A 751 -55.78 -23.61 -21.34
N LYS A 752 -57.05 -23.61 -20.93
CA LYS A 752 -57.52 -24.41 -19.80
C LYS A 752 -57.76 -25.85 -20.25
N ASP A 753 -57.13 -26.78 -19.57
CA ASP A 753 -57.34 -28.22 -19.73
C ASP A 753 -57.56 -28.82 -18.33
N ARG A 754 -58.81 -29.17 -18.03
CA ARG A 754 -59.30 -29.50 -16.67
C ARG A 754 -59.02 -28.36 -15.67
N ASP A 755 -58.40 -28.65 -14.53
CA ASP A 755 -58.02 -27.67 -13.48
C ASP A 755 -56.61 -27.10 -13.65
N GLN A 756 -55.98 -27.34 -14.80
CA GLN A 756 -54.62 -26.91 -15.08
C GLN A 756 -54.57 -26.07 -16.36
N TYR A 757 -53.55 -25.23 -16.49
CA TYR A 757 -53.41 -24.31 -17.61
C TYR A 757 -52.15 -24.65 -18.41
N ARG A 758 -52.29 -24.63 -19.73
CA ARG A 758 -51.18 -24.61 -20.69
C ARG A 758 -51.02 -23.21 -21.25
N LEU A 759 -49.80 -22.90 -21.66
CA LEU A 759 -49.46 -21.62 -22.27
C LEU A 759 -49.42 -21.80 -23.79
N ASN A 760 -50.22 -21.01 -24.51
CA ASN A 760 -50.12 -20.92 -25.95
C ASN A 760 -49.31 -19.68 -26.35
N VAL A 761 -48.24 -19.90 -27.12
CA VAL A 761 -47.42 -18.84 -27.70
C VAL A 761 -47.41 -19.04 -29.21
N PRO A 762 -48.09 -18.19 -30.00
CA PRO A 762 -48.25 -18.37 -31.45
C PRO A 762 -46.92 -18.48 -32.22
N GLU A 763 -45.92 -17.70 -31.82
CA GLU A 763 -44.58 -17.68 -32.43
C GLU A 763 -43.50 -17.89 -31.35
N PRO A 764 -43.23 -19.14 -30.92
CA PRO A 764 -42.35 -19.39 -29.78
C PRO A 764 -40.87 -19.17 -30.12
N HIS A 765 -40.14 -18.52 -29.22
CA HIS A 765 -38.68 -18.44 -29.25
C HIS A 765 -38.09 -19.57 -28.39
N ILE A 766 -37.54 -20.59 -29.05
CA ILE A 766 -37.09 -21.84 -28.43
C ILE A 766 -35.56 -21.91 -28.43
N LYS A 767 -34.98 -22.32 -27.30
CA LYS A 767 -33.56 -22.68 -27.22
C LYS A 767 -33.41 -24.19 -27.05
N SER A 768 -32.64 -24.79 -27.95
CA SER A 768 -32.28 -26.21 -27.92
C SER A 768 -30.91 -26.38 -27.26
N ILE A 769 -30.82 -27.27 -26.27
CA ILE A 769 -29.58 -27.56 -25.55
C ILE A 769 -29.23 -29.05 -25.76
N PRO A 770 -28.08 -29.38 -26.36
CA PRO A 770 -27.64 -30.76 -26.47
C PRO A 770 -27.21 -31.29 -25.11
N THR A 771 -27.68 -32.47 -24.74
CA THR A 771 -27.31 -33.18 -23.50
C THR A 771 -26.87 -34.61 -23.79
N ARG A 772 -26.24 -35.28 -22.82
CA ARG A 772 -25.81 -36.69 -22.95
C ARG A 772 -26.96 -37.66 -23.25
N HIS A 773 -28.22 -37.27 -22.99
CA HIS A 773 -29.41 -38.10 -23.18
C HIS A 773 -30.36 -37.56 -24.27
N GLY A 774 -29.87 -36.68 -25.15
CA GLY A 774 -30.66 -36.09 -26.24
C GLY A 774 -30.74 -34.56 -26.17
N THR A 775 -31.58 -33.96 -26.99
CA THR A 775 -31.76 -32.50 -27.03
C THR A 775 -32.95 -32.09 -26.17
N VAL A 776 -32.72 -31.12 -25.29
CA VAL A 776 -33.76 -30.54 -24.44
C VAL A 776 -34.15 -29.17 -25.01
N HIS A 777 -35.44 -28.91 -25.16
CA HIS A 777 -35.94 -27.63 -25.66
C HIS A 777 -36.55 -26.80 -24.51
N TYR A 778 -36.27 -25.50 -24.53
CA TYR A 778 -36.82 -24.54 -23.59
C TYR A 778 -37.51 -23.39 -24.33
N LEU A 779 -38.75 -23.10 -23.93
CA LEU A 779 -39.48 -21.90 -24.33
C LEU A 779 -38.89 -20.72 -23.57
N LEU A 780 -38.14 -19.89 -24.28
CA LEU A 780 -37.50 -18.70 -23.70
C LEU A 780 -38.38 -17.46 -23.80
N GLY A 781 -39.30 -17.42 -24.76
CA GLY A 781 -40.10 -16.25 -25.07
C GLY A 781 -40.95 -16.44 -26.33
N GLN A 782 -41.35 -15.32 -26.94
CA GLN A 782 -42.00 -15.26 -28.25
C GLN A 782 -41.17 -14.43 -29.23
N LYS A 783 -41.32 -14.72 -30.52
CA LYS A 783 -40.78 -13.90 -31.62
C LYS A 783 -41.74 -12.74 -31.92
N VAL A 784 -41.22 -11.75 -32.63
CA VAL A 784 -42.01 -10.63 -33.15
C VAL A 784 -42.80 -11.11 -34.37
N ILE A 785 -44.03 -10.62 -34.56
CA ILE A 785 -44.94 -11.06 -35.64
C ILE A 785 -44.59 -10.47 -37.01
N THR A 786 -43.92 -9.31 -37.05
CA THR A 786 -43.61 -8.58 -38.28
C THR A 786 -42.11 -8.41 -38.46
N ASP A 787 -41.63 -8.46 -39.71
CA ASP A 787 -40.22 -8.22 -40.07
C ASP A 787 -39.78 -6.76 -39.82
N ASP A 788 -40.73 -5.83 -39.69
CA ASP A 788 -40.47 -4.48 -39.21
C ASP A 788 -40.39 -4.46 -37.68
N ASN A 789 -39.18 -4.17 -37.16
CA ASN A 789 -38.83 -3.92 -35.76
C ASN A 789 -39.52 -2.68 -35.14
N GLY A 790 -40.82 -2.49 -35.35
CA GLY A 790 -41.61 -1.30 -35.00
C GLY A 790 -41.90 -1.18 -33.50
N ILE A 791 -40.86 -1.02 -32.68
CA ILE A 791 -40.98 -0.66 -31.27
C ILE A 791 -41.26 0.84 -31.17
N LEU A 792 -42.41 1.19 -30.61
CA LEU A 792 -42.85 2.58 -30.46
C LEU A 792 -42.58 3.10 -29.05
N SER A 793 -42.10 4.33 -28.98
CA SER A 793 -42.13 5.12 -27.74
C SER A 793 -43.57 5.50 -27.37
N GLN A 794 -43.80 5.86 -26.10
CA GLN A 794 -45.10 6.37 -25.62
C GLN A 794 -45.66 7.48 -26.53
N ASN A 795 -44.83 8.46 -26.91
CA ASN A 795 -45.23 9.59 -27.75
C ASN A 795 -45.66 9.17 -29.18
N GLN A 796 -45.07 8.10 -29.72
CA GLN A 796 -45.44 7.57 -31.03
C GLN A 796 -46.72 6.72 -30.92
N PHE A 797 -46.85 5.92 -29.86
CA PHE A 797 -48.04 5.13 -29.59
C PHE A 797 -49.28 6.01 -29.38
N ASP A 798 -49.14 7.12 -28.68
CA ASP A 798 -50.28 8.00 -28.37
C ASP A 798 -50.90 8.66 -29.61
N LYS A 799 -50.13 8.78 -30.71
CA LYS A 799 -50.58 9.31 -32.00
C LYS A 799 -51.38 8.32 -32.86
N LEU A 800 -51.42 7.04 -32.49
CA LEU A 800 -52.16 6.02 -33.22
C LEU A 800 -53.68 6.09 -32.97
N SER A 801 -54.46 5.61 -33.94
CA SER A 801 -55.90 5.44 -33.79
C SER A 801 -56.26 4.36 -32.75
N ALA A 802 -57.49 4.40 -32.23
CA ALA A 802 -57.93 3.46 -31.20
C ALA A 802 -57.87 1.98 -31.64
N ASP A 803 -58.11 1.70 -32.92
CA ASP A 803 -58.05 0.34 -33.46
C ASP A 803 -56.62 -0.14 -33.73
N GLU A 804 -55.72 0.76 -34.10
CA GLU A 804 -54.28 0.44 -34.21
C GLU A 804 -53.66 0.18 -32.83
N LYS A 805 -54.06 0.96 -31.80
CA LYS A 805 -53.56 0.80 -30.43
C LYS A 805 -53.82 -0.60 -29.85
N LYS A 806 -54.92 -1.25 -30.24
CA LYS A 806 -55.26 -2.63 -29.80
C LYS A 806 -54.27 -3.69 -30.27
N GLN A 807 -53.48 -3.40 -31.31
CA GLN A 807 -52.50 -4.34 -31.86
C GLN A 807 -51.14 -4.31 -31.16
N TYR A 808 -50.90 -3.32 -30.28
CA TYR A 808 -49.62 -3.18 -29.59
C TYR A 808 -49.72 -3.60 -28.12
N THR A 809 -48.68 -4.30 -27.67
CA THR A 809 -48.51 -4.71 -26.28
C THR A 809 -47.51 -3.78 -25.60
N LYS A 810 -47.86 -3.30 -24.41
CA LYS A 810 -47.01 -2.48 -23.56
C LYS A 810 -45.97 -3.33 -22.83
N GLY A 811 -44.71 -2.93 -22.86
CA GLY A 811 -43.60 -3.64 -22.21
C GLY A 811 -42.49 -2.71 -21.71
N VAL A 812 -41.51 -3.32 -21.04
CA VAL A 812 -40.27 -2.67 -20.59
C VAL A 812 -39.10 -3.23 -21.39
N LEU A 813 -38.11 -2.40 -21.71
CA LEU A 813 -36.95 -2.79 -22.52
C LEU A 813 -35.70 -2.92 -21.63
N ARG A 814 -34.96 -4.02 -21.78
CA ARG A 814 -33.64 -4.22 -21.18
C ARG A 814 -32.61 -4.37 -22.28
N VAL A 815 -31.66 -3.44 -22.36
CA VAL A 815 -30.56 -3.43 -23.32
C VAL A 815 -29.34 -4.10 -22.68
N LEU A 816 -28.71 -5.04 -23.37
CA LEU A 816 -27.58 -5.82 -22.87
C LEU A 816 -26.29 -5.42 -23.61
N GLY A 817 -25.30 -4.89 -22.89
CA GLY A 817 -23.92 -4.70 -23.35
C GLY A 817 -23.65 -3.47 -24.24
N LEU A 818 -23.15 -2.39 -23.64
CA LEU A 818 -22.66 -1.18 -24.33
C LEU A 818 -21.44 -0.60 -23.61
N ASP A 819 -20.46 -0.10 -24.39
CA ASP A 819 -19.41 0.79 -23.88
C ASP A 819 -20.03 2.12 -23.42
N HIS A 820 -19.55 2.65 -22.30
CA HIS A 820 -19.98 3.90 -21.62
C HIS A 820 -21.31 3.81 -20.85
N ARG A 821 -21.91 2.62 -20.72
CA ARG A 821 -23.15 2.39 -19.95
C ARG A 821 -23.03 1.23 -18.97
N GLU A 822 -21.81 0.92 -18.55
CA GLU A 822 -21.46 -0.16 -17.65
C GLU A 822 -22.16 -0.03 -16.28
N GLY A 823 -22.47 1.20 -15.86
CA GLY A 823 -23.21 1.49 -14.62
C GLY A 823 -24.70 1.12 -14.64
N ASP A 824 -25.29 0.92 -15.81
CA ASP A 824 -26.71 0.53 -15.97
C ASP A 824 -26.89 -1.00 -16.03
N ILE A 825 -25.77 -1.75 -16.04
CA ILE A 825 -25.74 -3.20 -16.13
C ILE A 825 -25.84 -3.79 -14.72
N PRO A 826 -26.75 -4.73 -14.43
CA PRO A 826 -26.60 -5.57 -13.25
C PRO A 826 -25.28 -6.32 -13.40
N ALA A 827 -24.37 -6.20 -12.42
CA ALA A 827 -22.99 -6.73 -12.46
C ALA A 827 -22.85 -8.27 -12.52
N THR A 828 -23.75 -8.94 -13.26
CA THR A 828 -23.43 -10.14 -14.05
C THR A 828 -24.23 -10.15 -15.34
N LYS A 829 -23.52 -10.31 -16.43
CA LYS A 829 -23.19 -11.67 -16.87
C LYS A 829 -21.69 -11.81 -16.93
#